data_AF-A0A925WZ60-F1
#
_entry.id   AF-A0A925WZ60-F1
#
_cell.length_a   1.000
_cell.length_b   1.000
_cell.length_c   1.000
_cell.angle_alpha   90.00
_cell.angle_beta   90.00
_cell.angle_gamma   90.00
#
_symmetry.space_group_name_H-M   'P 1'
#
loop_
_entity.id
_entity.type
_entity.pdbx_description
1 polymer ?
#
loop_
_entity_poly.entity_id
_entity_poly.type
_entity_poly.pdbx_seq_one_letter_code
_entity_poly.pdbx_strand_id
1 'polypeptide(L)'
;MQSSRFSHRDQILRTAIEPLEGRLFLSAAKATVIDLVDLTRLPKKTATSLTAAFATAYKDATSLAAKNGAATNISATKFTAFTLDFATIKQTLARAPMEFTVAARTPLTFALPMPDGTFGRFNVVEAPIVEPGLAKKFPDIKTYRGQGIDDPTATIRFDTTQLGFHAQVLSTKGAFYIDPYHLNDAAGTYASYYKRDMPKPAGVYTLDDDRAIAAAAKSTGTTRGATLRGFSLDALPYGSQLRTFRAAVAANGEYTQAVGGGTVAGGQAAVVTAMNRVNGVYETELAIRMTLVANNSSVIYTNPISDPYSNSGQALNQNTPNLNSVIGNANYDIGHVFTTGSGGVAFLGVVGNSALKGGGTTGLPFPTGDGFYIDYVAHEMGHQFGAEHTFNTSADPNRSPSHAFEPGSGSTIMGYAGITGDDMQAHSDPYFHFDSIDAIRAFVTNSIPGVGTTTATGNSAPTVNAGLSYKIPTGTPFVLSATGSDPNGDPLTYDWQERDLGPAILLSTPDNGSSPIIRTMIPSTSPSRTVPRLSNLLNNTFQPGEKLPAVARANFGWRVIARDNRSGGGGVASSDVTLQVINTGAAFAVTSPNSQVTWSGGQTKTITWNVAGTTANGIDTANVKISLSLDGGNTYPVALANSTANDGSEDIEVPFATGSTQARLKIEAIGNIFFDISNQDFTVINVPVSTAKTGKPLLTTGSDSGTSNTDGLTNLNNSSGKSLVFDVPNTINGSIVRVYSDGTLIGTGTGNGGTAQVTTNESATMADGLRTIVARQEAGGLPESADSNSLDITVDTVGPSLALPANFDLTPAHSVTFVFGEDVSAGITQLQGASLSLVNNTSGSPVASGSIAVSYNAGTQTAIYTFPGLSGGKLSDGSYTATSQATDAAGNTASAPGYNFVYAGGTGGHSYYVRRSSGAATDVEIYKDTAPDGSPDIVADYATLAKLQLEGSASNDTVTVDFINGNPIPAGFALFRFLGGAGNDTFNVTNPGLFYFDFDPLADSQNLTINVSAGATVELDGTRSHVAGINLDGGKMIIPDAGYIVLLAKSLTITNGGILDLNNNDMIIDYPSGGPSPLADIASYIFSARNGGPFTGTGLTSTNAKNATPKNTTLGLLESAEFKAIHGPAATFSFESFDTTSLLIKYTYYGDTDFNGLVDFDDYSRVDAGFNNNRTNWVNGDVDGNGIVDFDDYSLIDLAFNTQVGVL
;
A
#
# COMPACT_ATOMS: atom_id res chain seq x y z
N MET A 1 60.17 20.08 17.90
CA MET A 1 61.53 20.52 17.47
C MET A 1 61.81 19.94 16.08
N GLN A 2 62.96 20.28 15.48
CA GLN A 2 63.41 19.82 14.14
C GLN A 2 63.60 18.27 14.11
N SER A 3 63.29 17.55 13.01
CA SER A 3 64.15 17.24 11.84
C SER A 3 65.41 16.38 12.18
N SER A 4 65.94 15.44 11.36
CA SER A 4 65.71 15.13 9.93
C SER A 4 66.33 13.80 9.42
N ARG A 5 65.69 13.17 8.42
CA ARG A 5 66.27 12.52 7.19
C ARG A 5 67.16 11.24 7.23
N PHE A 6 67.13 10.56 6.06
CA PHE A 6 68.00 9.49 5.51
C PHE A 6 67.92 8.10 6.21
N SER A 7 67.69 6.93 5.58
CA SER A 7 68.07 6.30 4.27
C SER A 7 69.46 5.61 4.29
N HIS A 8 69.72 4.48 3.59
CA HIS A 8 68.97 3.79 2.51
C HIS A 8 69.48 2.34 2.32
N ARG A 9 68.56 1.39 2.03
CA ARG A 9 68.72 0.10 1.28
C ARG A 9 69.79 -0.94 1.72
N ASP A 10 69.62 -2.25 1.48
CA ASP A 10 68.63 -3.02 0.67
C ASP A 10 68.35 -4.40 1.38
N GLN A 11 67.89 -5.55 0.85
CA GLN A 11 67.64 -6.08 -0.51
C GLN A 11 66.68 -7.32 -0.51
N ILE A 12 66.20 -7.73 -1.70
CA ILE A 12 65.99 -9.12 -2.25
C ILE A 12 65.74 -10.33 -1.29
N LEU A 13 64.74 -11.23 -1.46
CA LEU A 13 63.60 -11.36 -2.40
C LEU A 13 62.43 -12.22 -1.81
N ARG A 14 61.18 -11.75 -2.02
CA ARG A 14 59.90 -12.42 -2.44
C ARG A 14 59.70 -13.93 -2.15
N THR A 15 58.49 -14.38 -1.80
CA THR A 15 57.15 -14.13 -2.41
C THR A 15 56.00 -14.21 -1.36
N ALA A 16 54.70 -14.03 -1.64
CA ALA A 16 53.87 -13.16 -2.52
C ALA A 16 52.36 -13.51 -2.22
N ILE A 17 51.28 -12.88 -2.74
CA ILE A 17 51.09 -11.87 -3.80
C ILE A 17 50.05 -10.82 -3.36
N GLU A 18 50.45 -9.55 -3.38
CA GLU A 18 49.68 -8.38 -3.87
C GLU A 18 50.55 -7.79 -5.01
N PRO A 19 50.18 -6.77 -5.85
CA PRO A 19 49.53 -5.50 -5.47
C PRO A 19 48.71 -4.76 -6.57
N LEU A 20 48.39 -3.47 -6.33
CA LEU A 20 48.82 -2.26 -7.09
C LEU A 20 47.73 -1.21 -7.44
N GLU A 21 48.16 0.05 -7.39
CA GLU A 21 47.34 1.27 -7.43
C GLU A 21 46.97 1.75 -8.84
N GLY A 22 45.79 2.35 -9.00
CA GLY A 22 45.35 3.01 -10.23
C GLY A 22 45.58 4.54 -10.19
N ARG A 23 46.55 5.05 -10.96
CA ARG A 23 46.75 6.51 -11.14
C ARG A 23 47.09 6.92 -12.57
N LEU A 24 46.22 6.57 -13.52
CA LEU A 24 46.19 7.11 -14.89
C LEU A 24 44.85 6.81 -15.56
N PHE A 25 44.01 7.83 -15.77
CA PHE A 25 43.40 8.15 -17.07
C PHE A 25 42.52 9.41 -16.96
N LEU A 26 42.83 10.41 -17.79
CA LEU A 26 42.03 11.63 -17.95
C LEU A 26 41.36 11.60 -19.32
N SER A 27 40.19 10.97 -19.46
CA SER A 27 39.27 11.19 -20.60
C SER A 27 37.92 10.47 -20.45
N ALA A 28 36.86 11.18 -20.86
CA ALA A 28 35.61 10.63 -21.44
C ALA A 28 34.93 9.43 -20.75
N ALA A 29 34.42 9.63 -19.53
CA ALA A 29 33.30 8.82 -19.06
C ALA A 29 32.03 9.15 -19.86
N LYS A 30 31.65 8.30 -20.83
CA LYS A 30 30.28 8.28 -21.37
C LYS A 30 29.40 7.46 -20.43
N ALA A 31 28.13 7.85 -20.31
CA ALA A 31 27.16 7.14 -19.49
C ALA A 31 26.92 5.71 -20.01
N THR A 32 26.87 4.76 -19.09
CA THR A 32 26.35 3.41 -19.32
C THR A 32 25.03 3.30 -18.56
N VAL A 33 23.93 3.14 -19.30
CA VAL A 33 22.63 2.78 -18.70
C VAL A 33 22.71 1.33 -18.25
N ILE A 34 22.29 1.05 -17.02
CA ILE A 34 22.06 -0.33 -16.55
C ILE A 34 20.60 -0.64 -16.84
N ASP A 35 20.39 -1.67 -17.65
CA ASP A 35 19.09 -2.16 -18.08
C ASP A 35 18.91 -3.57 -17.51
N LEU A 36 17.92 -3.79 -16.63
CA LEU A 36 17.34 -5.11 -16.36
C LEU A 36 16.08 -5.01 -15.46
N VAL A 37 14.92 -5.28 -16.06
CA VAL A 37 13.86 -6.22 -15.63
C VAL A 37 12.68 -6.06 -16.62
N ASP A 38 11.86 -7.11 -16.80
CA ASP A 38 10.92 -7.24 -17.91
C ASP A 38 9.86 -6.12 -18.00
N LEU A 39 9.46 -5.78 -19.23
CA LEU A 39 8.58 -4.65 -19.59
C LEU A 39 7.52 -5.06 -20.63
N THR A 40 6.98 -6.26 -20.49
CA THR A 40 5.96 -6.81 -21.40
C THR A 40 4.55 -6.28 -21.10
N ARG A 41 4.13 -5.29 -21.91
CA ARG A 41 2.75 -4.76 -22.14
C ARG A 41 2.35 -3.42 -21.47
N LEU A 42 3.02 -2.31 -21.82
CA LEU A 42 2.39 -0.97 -21.96
C LEU A 42 2.99 -0.21 -23.16
N PRO A 43 2.25 0.74 -23.79
CA PRO A 43 2.69 1.41 -25.01
C PRO A 43 3.82 2.42 -24.77
N LYS A 44 4.95 2.25 -25.49
CA LYS A 44 6.17 3.04 -25.33
C LYS A 44 6.07 4.44 -25.96
N LYS A 45 5.77 5.49 -25.17
CA LYS A 45 6.20 6.86 -25.53
C LYS A 45 6.36 7.91 -24.41
N THR A 46 5.89 7.71 -23.18
CA THR A 46 5.92 8.74 -22.12
C THR A 46 7.05 8.59 -21.10
N ALA A 47 7.42 7.36 -20.72
CA ALA A 47 8.36 7.10 -19.62
C ALA A 47 9.82 7.57 -19.87
N THR A 48 10.27 7.63 -21.12
CA THR A 48 11.70 7.79 -21.48
C THR A 48 12.21 9.24 -21.45
N SER A 49 11.46 10.19 -20.90
CA SER A 49 11.74 11.64 -21.05
C SER A 49 12.11 12.38 -19.76
N LEU A 50 11.57 12.00 -18.58
CA LEU A 50 11.82 12.76 -17.34
C LEU A 50 13.24 12.54 -16.76
N THR A 51 13.75 11.30 -16.78
CA THR A 51 15.10 10.99 -16.26
C THR A 51 16.23 11.65 -17.05
N ALA A 52 15.96 12.19 -18.24
CA ALA A 52 16.92 12.94 -19.03
C ALA A 52 17.08 14.42 -18.61
N ALA A 53 16.14 14.97 -17.82
CA ALA A 53 16.16 16.38 -17.41
C ALA A 53 17.11 16.69 -16.22
N PHE A 54 17.64 15.64 -15.57
CA PHE A 54 18.55 15.71 -14.43
C PHE A 54 19.90 15.10 -14.80
N ALA A 55 20.98 15.88 -14.81
CA ALA A 55 22.32 15.37 -15.06
C ALA A 55 23.07 15.09 -13.75
N THR A 56 23.18 13.81 -13.38
CA THR A 56 23.76 13.35 -12.11
C THR A 56 25.29 13.44 -12.06
N ALA A 57 25.84 14.01 -10.99
CA ALA A 57 27.29 14.03 -10.73
C ALA A 57 27.61 13.93 -9.22
N TYR A 58 27.85 12.70 -8.75
CA TYR A 58 28.16 12.43 -7.33
C TYR A 58 29.46 13.13 -6.87
N LYS A 59 29.40 13.92 -5.79
CA LYS A 59 30.49 14.81 -5.36
C LYS A 59 30.48 15.13 -3.87
N ASP A 60 31.68 15.28 -3.33
CA ASP A 60 31.96 15.89 -2.02
C ASP A 60 31.75 17.42 -2.08
N ALA A 61 31.21 18.03 -1.02
CA ALA A 61 30.96 19.46 -0.88
C ALA A 61 32.17 20.34 -1.22
N THR A 62 33.37 19.92 -0.79
CA THR A 62 34.64 20.60 -1.03
C THR A 62 34.97 20.73 -2.53
N SER A 63 34.48 19.80 -3.36
CA SER A 63 34.75 19.73 -4.81
C SER A 63 33.84 20.62 -5.67
N LEU A 64 32.76 21.16 -5.11
CA LEU A 64 31.84 22.10 -5.77
C LEU A 64 32.10 23.55 -5.36
N ALA A 65 32.38 23.78 -4.07
CA ALA A 65 32.69 25.12 -3.55
C ALA A 65 33.84 25.83 -4.30
N ALA A 66 34.79 25.06 -4.86
CA ALA A 66 35.98 25.57 -5.53
C ALA A 66 35.76 26.24 -6.91
N LYS A 67 34.55 26.27 -7.48
CA LYS A 67 34.35 26.67 -8.89
C LYS A 67 34.11 28.17 -9.16
N ASN A 68 33.14 28.81 -8.48
CA ASN A 68 32.57 30.08 -8.97
C ASN A 68 32.70 31.28 -8.02
N GLY A 69 33.13 31.10 -6.76
CA GLY A 69 33.25 32.21 -5.79
C GLY A 69 31.93 32.83 -5.29
N ALA A 70 30.78 32.36 -5.79
CA ALA A 70 29.46 32.71 -5.26
C ALA A 70 29.19 32.01 -3.91
N ALA A 71 28.45 32.67 -3.02
CA ALA A 71 28.08 32.12 -1.73
C ALA A 71 27.27 30.82 -1.90
N THR A 72 27.67 29.77 -1.18
CA THR A 72 26.93 28.50 -1.08
C THR A 72 25.67 28.71 -0.24
N ASN A 73 24.52 28.33 -0.79
CA ASN A 73 23.25 28.33 -0.07
C ASN A 73 23.13 27.09 0.84
N ILE A 74 23.79 25.98 0.45
CA ILE A 74 23.73 24.68 1.13
C ILE A 74 25.08 24.35 1.75
N SER A 75 25.07 23.98 3.04
CA SER A 75 26.24 23.64 3.86
C SER A 75 26.28 22.16 4.29
N ALA A 76 25.44 21.30 3.70
CA ALA A 76 25.33 19.89 4.08
C ALA A 76 26.66 19.13 3.90
N THR A 77 26.99 18.29 4.88
CA THR A 77 28.23 17.49 4.92
C THR A 77 28.22 16.31 3.95
N LYS A 78 27.03 15.87 3.52
CA LYS A 78 26.82 14.90 2.43
C LYS A 78 25.63 15.33 1.59
N PHE A 79 25.74 15.18 0.27
CA PHE A 79 24.67 15.42 -0.69
C PHE A 79 24.96 14.75 -2.03
N THR A 80 23.94 14.57 -2.87
CA THR A 80 24.08 14.30 -4.31
C THR A 80 23.85 15.59 -5.10
N ALA A 81 24.77 15.95 -5.98
CA ALA A 81 24.64 17.14 -6.82
C ALA A 81 24.28 16.81 -8.28
N PHE A 82 23.54 17.73 -8.91
CA PHE A 82 23.09 17.61 -10.29
C PHE A 82 22.86 19.00 -10.90
N THR A 83 22.77 19.06 -12.23
CA THR A 83 22.26 20.25 -12.95
C THR A 83 20.87 19.96 -13.50
N LEU A 84 19.99 20.97 -13.46
CA LEU A 84 18.58 20.85 -13.82
C LEU A 84 18.24 21.63 -15.08
N ASP A 85 17.58 21.01 -16.07
CA ASP A 85 16.87 21.76 -17.11
C ASP A 85 15.57 22.34 -16.53
N PHE A 86 15.68 23.47 -15.85
CA PHE A 86 14.57 24.12 -15.17
C PHE A 86 13.44 24.54 -16.15
N ALA A 87 13.74 24.78 -17.43
CA ALA A 87 12.72 25.09 -18.42
C ALA A 87 11.88 23.84 -18.77
N THR A 88 12.53 22.70 -19.02
CA THR A 88 11.84 21.41 -19.24
C THR A 88 11.06 20.98 -17.99
N ILE A 89 11.58 21.25 -16.78
CA ILE A 89 10.85 20.99 -15.53
C ILE A 89 9.58 21.85 -15.41
N LYS A 90 9.65 23.18 -15.64
CA LYS A 90 8.44 24.03 -15.62
C LYS A 90 7.42 23.62 -16.68
N GLN A 91 7.85 23.24 -17.89
CA GLN A 91 6.95 22.72 -18.93
C GLN A 91 6.31 21.37 -18.56
N THR A 92 7.05 20.50 -17.85
CA THR A 92 6.54 19.21 -17.39
C THR A 92 5.52 19.39 -16.26
N LEU A 93 5.83 20.24 -15.29
CA LEU A 93 4.98 20.51 -14.12
C LEU A 93 3.72 21.33 -14.46
N ALA A 94 3.74 22.13 -15.52
CA ALA A 94 2.54 22.78 -16.07
C ALA A 94 1.47 21.79 -16.59
N ARG A 95 1.76 20.48 -16.57
CA ARG A 95 0.81 19.39 -16.85
C ARG A 95 0.27 18.70 -15.58
N ALA A 96 0.71 19.11 -14.39
CA ALA A 96 0.15 18.61 -13.14
C ALA A 96 -1.28 19.14 -12.97
N PRO A 97 -2.29 18.28 -12.71
CA PRO A 97 -3.65 18.74 -12.49
C PRO A 97 -3.74 19.55 -11.19
N MET A 98 -4.70 20.47 -11.12
CA MET A 98 -4.98 21.24 -9.90
C MET A 98 -5.58 20.34 -8.83
N GLU A 99 -5.10 20.46 -7.58
CA GLU A 99 -5.62 19.73 -6.43
C GLU A 99 -7.15 19.87 -6.26
N PHE A 100 -7.79 18.86 -5.68
CA PHE A 100 -9.24 18.78 -5.43
C PHE A 100 -10.16 18.86 -6.67
N THR A 101 -9.61 18.90 -7.91
CA THR A 101 -10.38 18.75 -9.16
C THR A 101 -10.56 17.28 -9.55
N VAL A 102 -11.48 16.98 -10.49
CA VAL A 102 -11.64 15.63 -11.07
C VAL A 102 -10.34 15.15 -11.73
N ALA A 103 -9.61 16.04 -12.41
CA ALA A 103 -8.34 15.72 -13.06
C ALA A 103 -7.24 15.29 -12.06
N ALA A 104 -7.34 15.67 -10.78
CA ALA A 104 -6.41 15.23 -9.73
C ALA A 104 -6.46 13.71 -9.45
N ARG A 105 -7.50 13.01 -9.93
CA ARG A 105 -7.58 11.54 -9.90
C ARG A 105 -6.54 10.86 -10.80
N THR A 106 -6.03 11.58 -11.80
CA THR A 106 -4.92 11.17 -12.67
C THR A 106 -3.73 12.12 -12.49
N PRO A 107 -3.01 12.03 -11.34
CA PRO A 107 -1.89 12.92 -11.02
C PRO A 107 -0.70 12.71 -11.97
N LEU A 108 0.16 13.73 -12.06
CA LEU A 108 1.39 13.66 -12.86
C LEU A 108 2.42 12.79 -12.12
N THR A 109 2.92 11.73 -12.74
CA THR A 109 4.10 11.03 -12.21
C THR A 109 5.36 11.86 -12.49
N PHE A 110 6.07 12.23 -11.43
CA PHE A 110 7.28 13.07 -11.45
C PHE A 110 8.42 12.36 -10.69
N ALA A 111 9.65 12.44 -11.19
CA ALA A 111 10.81 11.74 -10.64
C ALA A 111 11.87 12.72 -10.14
N LEU A 112 12.49 12.42 -8.99
CA LEU A 112 13.43 13.31 -8.32
C LEU A 112 14.70 12.59 -7.83
N PRO A 113 15.88 13.24 -7.90
CA PRO A 113 17.13 12.67 -7.44
C PRO A 113 17.18 12.59 -5.90
N MET A 114 17.39 11.39 -5.40
CA MET A 114 17.51 11.08 -3.98
C MET A 114 18.93 11.43 -3.46
N PRO A 115 19.13 11.66 -2.16
CA PRO A 115 20.46 12.00 -1.64
C PRO A 115 21.50 10.89 -1.81
N ASP A 116 21.06 9.64 -1.93
CA ASP A 116 21.90 8.45 -2.18
C ASP A 116 22.32 8.25 -3.66
N GLY A 117 21.83 9.11 -4.58
CA GLY A 117 22.13 9.05 -6.01
C GLY A 117 21.13 8.26 -6.85
N THR A 118 20.09 7.68 -6.24
CA THR A 118 18.96 7.06 -6.95
C THR A 118 17.91 8.10 -7.38
N PHE A 119 16.80 7.67 -7.97
CA PHE A 119 15.63 8.51 -8.24
C PHE A 119 14.38 7.92 -7.58
N GLY A 120 13.60 8.76 -6.90
CA GLY A 120 12.28 8.42 -6.35
C GLY A 120 11.16 9.05 -7.17
N ARG A 121 10.09 8.29 -7.41
CA ARG A 121 8.91 8.72 -8.17
C ARG A 121 7.78 9.12 -7.22
N PHE A 122 7.07 10.18 -7.59
CA PHE A 122 5.94 10.74 -6.86
C PHE A 122 4.78 10.99 -7.82
N ASN A 123 3.55 10.81 -7.35
CA ASN A 123 2.34 11.28 -8.01
C ASN A 123 2.01 12.68 -7.49
N VAL A 124 2.07 13.69 -8.36
CA VAL A 124 2.03 15.11 -7.99
C VAL A 124 0.87 15.89 -8.64
N VAL A 125 0.42 16.92 -7.93
CA VAL A 125 -0.64 17.86 -8.34
C VAL A 125 -0.20 19.29 -8.05
N GLU A 126 -0.69 20.28 -8.81
CA GLU A 126 -0.54 21.68 -8.42
C GLU A 126 -1.36 21.94 -7.14
N ALA A 127 -0.71 22.55 -6.15
CA ALA A 127 -1.29 22.82 -4.84
C ALA A 127 -0.95 24.25 -4.38
N PRO A 128 -1.72 25.26 -4.81
CA PRO A 128 -1.44 26.66 -4.53
C PRO A 128 -1.52 27.00 -3.04
N ILE A 129 -0.41 27.55 -2.51
CA ILE A 129 -0.39 28.19 -1.18
C ILE A 129 -0.45 29.73 -1.28
N VAL A 130 -0.99 30.24 -2.40
CA VAL A 130 -1.18 31.65 -2.71
C VAL A 130 -2.60 31.87 -3.25
N GLU A 131 -3.28 32.93 -2.82
CA GLU A 131 -4.62 33.27 -3.35
C GLU A 131 -4.52 33.70 -4.83
N PRO A 132 -5.60 33.51 -5.64
CA PRO A 132 -5.57 33.78 -7.09
C PRO A 132 -5.11 35.20 -7.48
N GLY A 133 -5.42 36.21 -6.66
CA GLY A 133 -4.98 37.60 -6.89
C GLY A 133 -3.50 37.85 -6.66
N LEU A 134 -2.81 36.98 -5.91
CA LEU A 134 -1.35 36.97 -5.76
C LEU A 134 -0.70 36.13 -6.88
N ALA A 135 -1.25 34.94 -7.17
CA ALA A 135 -0.81 34.09 -8.26
C ALA A 135 -0.82 34.84 -9.62
N LYS A 136 -1.86 35.63 -9.90
CA LYS A 136 -1.97 36.45 -11.12
C LYS A 136 -0.90 37.54 -11.24
N LYS A 137 -0.26 37.98 -10.14
CA LYS A 137 0.86 38.93 -10.16
C LYS A 137 2.21 38.25 -10.40
N PHE A 138 2.35 37.00 -9.95
CA PHE A 138 3.60 36.24 -10.01
C PHE A 138 3.34 34.84 -10.62
N PRO A 139 2.93 34.74 -11.89
CA PRO A 139 2.55 33.47 -12.52
C PRO A 139 3.71 32.46 -12.61
N ASP A 140 4.95 32.93 -12.50
CA ASP A 140 6.15 32.10 -12.42
C ASP A 140 6.35 31.39 -11.08
N ILE A 141 5.60 31.75 -10.04
CA ILE A 141 5.58 31.10 -8.72
C ILE A 141 4.47 30.05 -8.73
N LYS A 142 4.86 28.78 -8.59
CA LYS A 142 3.95 27.62 -8.54
C LYS A 142 4.37 26.65 -7.43
N THR A 143 3.40 26.16 -6.68
CA THR A 143 3.59 25.21 -5.56
C THR A 143 2.80 23.92 -5.83
N TYR A 144 3.34 22.80 -5.36
CA TYR A 144 2.86 21.46 -5.68
C TYR A 144 2.94 20.54 -4.46
N ARG A 145 2.11 19.49 -4.45
CA ARG A 145 2.16 18.40 -3.46
C ARG A 145 2.15 17.04 -4.16
N GLY A 146 2.55 15.98 -3.47
CA GLY A 146 2.38 14.61 -3.99
C GLY A 146 2.60 13.49 -2.97
N GLN A 147 2.32 12.28 -3.40
CA GLN A 147 2.55 11.01 -2.69
C GLN A 147 3.68 10.22 -3.36
N GLY A 148 4.54 9.56 -2.61
CA GLY A 148 5.55 8.65 -3.13
C GLY A 148 4.96 7.38 -3.74
N ILE A 149 5.60 6.88 -4.80
CA ILE A 149 5.24 5.63 -5.49
C ILE A 149 6.20 4.51 -5.05
N ASP A 150 7.50 4.81 -4.99
CA ASP A 150 8.56 3.88 -4.57
C ASP A 150 8.72 3.82 -3.03
N ASP A 151 8.11 4.78 -2.34
CA ASP A 151 7.96 4.85 -0.89
C ASP A 151 6.57 5.42 -0.59
N PRO A 152 5.54 4.57 -0.43
CA PRO A 152 4.18 5.03 -0.14
C PRO A 152 4.04 5.85 1.16
N THR A 153 4.98 5.72 2.10
CA THR A 153 5.01 6.53 3.33
C THR A 153 5.55 7.95 3.11
N ALA A 154 6.02 8.27 1.90
CA ALA A 154 6.65 9.55 1.61
C ALA A 154 5.67 10.59 1.05
N THR A 155 5.57 11.74 1.70
CA THR A 155 4.88 12.93 1.16
C THR A 155 5.88 13.92 0.60
N ILE A 156 5.54 14.61 -0.49
CA ILE A 156 6.35 15.69 -1.05
C ILE A 156 5.62 17.04 -1.09
N ARG A 157 6.35 18.11 -0.75
CA ARG A 157 6.02 19.51 -1.02
C ARG A 157 7.13 20.15 -1.85
N PHE A 158 6.79 20.84 -2.93
CA PHE A 158 7.80 21.50 -3.76
C PHE A 158 7.28 22.73 -4.50
N ASP A 159 8.19 23.59 -4.94
CA ASP A 159 7.88 24.82 -5.65
C ASP A 159 8.86 25.10 -6.80
N THR A 160 8.34 25.77 -7.83
CA THR A 160 9.15 26.42 -8.87
C THR A 160 8.91 27.92 -8.76
N THR A 161 9.96 28.70 -8.58
CA THR A 161 9.90 30.17 -8.53
C THR A 161 11.01 30.79 -9.39
N GLN A 162 11.10 32.11 -9.42
CA GLN A 162 12.26 32.80 -10.02
C GLN A 162 13.60 32.55 -9.28
N LEU A 163 13.57 31.96 -8.08
CA LEU A 163 14.75 31.59 -7.31
C LEU A 163 15.24 30.16 -7.58
N GLY A 164 14.42 29.32 -8.26
CA GLY A 164 14.76 27.96 -8.64
C GLY A 164 13.67 26.93 -8.31
N PHE A 165 14.09 25.66 -8.24
CA PHE A 165 13.30 24.53 -7.76
C PHE A 165 13.64 24.20 -6.30
N HIS A 166 12.64 24.05 -5.44
CA HIS A 166 12.83 23.66 -4.04
C HIS A 166 11.88 22.50 -3.71
N ALA A 167 12.35 21.44 -3.04
CA ALA A 167 11.51 20.32 -2.63
C ALA A 167 11.84 19.77 -1.24
N GLN A 168 10.81 19.43 -0.48
CA GLN A 168 10.83 18.73 0.80
C GLN A 168 10.16 17.38 0.63
N VAL A 169 10.86 16.30 1.01
CA VAL A 169 10.25 14.98 1.15
C VAL A 169 10.35 14.56 2.61
N LEU A 170 9.19 14.24 3.19
CA LEU A 170 9.08 13.59 4.49
C LEU A 170 8.95 12.07 4.22
N SER A 171 9.71 11.24 4.92
CA SER A 171 9.75 9.78 4.74
C SER A 171 10.31 9.12 6.01
N THR A 172 9.92 7.86 6.24
CA THR A 172 10.48 6.98 7.29
C THR A 172 12.01 6.82 7.21
N LYS A 173 12.62 7.07 6.05
CA LYS A 173 14.09 7.06 5.85
C LYS A 173 14.79 8.33 6.37
N GLY A 174 14.01 9.28 6.90
CA GLY A 174 14.43 10.61 7.32
C GLY A 174 14.20 11.65 6.22
N ALA A 175 13.80 12.87 6.62
CA ALA A 175 13.45 13.93 5.69
C ALA A 175 14.65 14.39 4.84
N PHE A 176 14.39 14.65 3.56
CA PHE A 176 15.38 15.13 2.61
C PHE A 176 14.87 16.27 1.73
N TYR A 177 15.84 16.97 1.16
CA TYR A 177 15.72 18.33 0.66
C TYR A 177 16.41 18.45 -0.69
N ILE A 178 15.79 19.14 -1.63
CA ILE A 178 16.38 19.56 -2.90
C ILE A 178 16.28 21.08 -2.97
N ASP A 179 17.43 21.75 -3.14
CA ASP A 179 17.53 23.21 -3.17
C ASP A 179 18.69 23.67 -4.08
N PRO A 180 18.67 24.92 -4.61
CA PRO A 180 19.79 25.49 -5.36
C PRO A 180 21.06 25.56 -4.51
N TYR A 181 22.20 25.12 -5.07
CA TYR A 181 23.45 24.97 -4.32
C TYR A 181 24.16 26.32 -4.04
N HIS A 182 24.06 27.29 -4.95
CA HIS A 182 24.48 28.68 -4.73
C HIS A 182 23.27 29.62 -4.74
N LEU A 183 23.34 30.71 -3.98
CA LEU A 183 22.33 31.76 -4.04
C LEU A 183 22.32 32.41 -5.44
N ASN A 184 21.15 32.47 -6.06
CA ASN A 184 20.94 32.99 -7.42
C ASN A 184 21.77 32.27 -8.52
N ASP A 185 21.90 30.93 -8.45
CA ASP A 185 22.75 30.19 -9.40
C ASP A 185 22.21 30.14 -10.84
N ALA A 186 22.73 31.03 -11.68
CA ALA A 186 22.48 31.02 -13.12
C ALA A 186 23.05 29.77 -13.85
N ALA A 187 23.88 28.94 -13.19
CA ALA A 187 24.34 27.66 -13.74
C ALA A 187 23.38 26.48 -13.47
N GLY A 188 22.32 26.68 -12.67
CA GLY A 188 21.29 25.66 -12.43
C GLY A 188 21.78 24.44 -11.65
N THR A 189 22.71 24.62 -10.71
CA THR A 189 23.24 23.55 -9.85
C THR A 189 22.39 23.37 -8.60
N TYR A 190 22.01 22.12 -8.32
CA TYR A 190 21.18 21.74 -7.18
C TYR A 190 21.86 20.64 -6.35
N ALA A 191 21.47 20.54 -5.07
CA ALA A 191 21.90 19.49 -4.17
C ALA A 191 20.69 18.79 -3.53
N SER A 192 20.72 17.46 -3.49
CA SER A 192 19.79 16.59 -2.77
C SER A 192 20.46 16.06 -1.50
N TYR A 193 19.91 16.35 -0.31
CA TYR A 193 20.54 16.08 0.98
C TYR A 193 19.54 15.73 2.09
N TYR A 194 19.93 14.91 3.06
CA TYR A 194 19.12 14.64 4.26
C TYR A 194 19.34 15.73 5.33
N LYS A 195 18.28 16.06 6.10
CA LYS A 195 18.34 16.97 7.26
C LYS A 195 19.47 16.62 8.24
N ARG A 196 19.64 15.33 8.55
CA ARG A 196 20.68 14.81 9.47
C ARG A 196 22.12 15.05 9.03
N ASP A 197 22.37 15.35 7.76
CA ASP A 197 23.71 15.62 7.23
C ASP A 197 24.04 17.13 7.22
N MET A 198 23.12 18.01 7.67
CA MET A 198 23.41 19.42 7.92
C MET A 198 24.28 19.64 9.18
N PRO A 199 25.19 20.62 9.17
CA PRO A 199 26.00 20.97 10.34
C PRO A 199 25.19 21.79 11.35
N LYS A 200 25.37 21.47 12.65
CA LYS A 200 24.81 22.21 13.78
C LYS A 200 24.96 23.74 13.59
N PRO A 201 23.94 24.57 13.89
CA PRO A 201 23.98 26.02 13.67
C PRO A 201 25.23 26.69 14.24
N ALA A 202 25.92 27.48 13.42
CA ALA A 202 27.15 28.15 13.78
C ALA A 202 26.87 29.49 14.48
N GLY A 203 26.64 29.45 15.79
CA GLY A 203 26.39 30.63 16.63
C GLY A 203 25.46 30.31 17.79
N VAL A 204 25.41 31.20 18.79
CA VAL A 204 24.31 31.21 19.76
C VAL A 204 23.21 32.08 19.16
N TYR A 205 22.24 31.45 18.51
CA TYR A 205 21.01 32.08 18.07
C TYR A 205 19.99 31.93 19.19
N THR A 206 19.48 33.03 19.72
CA THR A 206 18.44 32.99 20.75
C THR A 206 17.06 32.90 20.10
N LEU A 207 16.25 32.01 20.65
CA LEU A 207 14.82 32.19 20.72
C LEU A 207 14.58 32.99 22.01
N ASP A 208 14.04 34.21 21.89
CA ASP A 208 13.98 35.16 23.01
C ASP A 208 12.77 34.87 23.93
N ASP A 209 12.87 35.21 25.23
CA ASP A 209 11.90 34.76 26.27
C ASP A 209 10.45 35.27 26.08
N ASP A 210 9.58 34.45 25.49
CA ASP A 210 8.15 34.73 25.25
C ASP A 210 7.37 35.11 26.52
N ARG A 211 7.83 34.65 27.70
CA ARG A 211 7.17 34.90 28.99
C ARG A 211 7.04 36.41 29.25
N ALA A 212 7.97 37.21 28.73
CA ALA A 212 7.97 38.67 28.87
C ALA A 212 6.72 39.31 28.24
N ILE A 213 6.15 38.72 27.19
CA ILE A 213 5.02 39.31 26.43
C ILE A 213 3.72 38.50 26.58
N ALA A 214 3.78 37.25 27.04
CA ALA A 214 2.61 36.51 27.52
C ALA A 214 1.82 37.26 28.63
N ALA A 215 2.49 38.17 29.37
CA ALA A 215 1.84 39.08 30.31
C ALA A 215 0.91 40.12 29.64
N ALA A 216 1.23 40.59 28.43
CA ALA A 216 0.40 41.53 27.68
C ALA A 216 -0.88 40.86 27.15
N ALA A 217 -0.75 39.66 26.57
CA ALA A 217 -1.88 38.89 26.07
C ALA A 217 -2.88 38.51 27.18
N LYS A 218 -2.42 38.30 28.42
CA LYS A 218 -3.26 38.03 29.60
C LYS A 218 -4.04 39.26 30.13
N SER A 219 -3.76 40.46 29.64
CA SER A 219 -4.37 41.70 30.19
C SER A 219 -5.80 41.98 29.72
N THR A 220 -6.30 41.33 28.66
CA THR A 220 -7.62 41.57 28.05
C THR A 220 -8.78 40.86 28.77
N GLY A 221 -8.81 40.96 30.10
CA GLY A 221 -10.01 40.84 30.94
C GLY A 221 -10.75 39.50 31.01
N THR A 222 -10.31 38.47 30.29
CA THR A 222 -11.01 37.18 30.19
C THR A 222 -10.18 36.05 30.82
N THR A 223 -10.68 35.45 31.89
CA THR A 223 -9.94 34.46 32.71
C THR A 223 -9.82 33.10 32.02
N ARG A 224 -8.95 32.98 31.00
CA ARG A 224 -8.64 31.71 30.30
C ARG A 224 -7.32 31.04 30.74
N GLY A 225 -6.64 31.57 31.76
CA GLY A 225 -5.39 31.02 32.30
C GLY A 225 -5.56 30.17 33.57
N ALA A 226 -6.54 29.25 33.63
CA ALA A 226 -6.81 28.47 34.86
C ALA A 226 -7.27 27.00 34.67
N THR A 227 -7.70 26.55 33.48
CA THR A 227 -8.15 25.16 33.25
C THR A 227 -7.87 24.67 31.82
N LEU A 228 -6.62 24.29 31.55
CA LEU A 228 -6.29 23.25 30.54
C LEU A 228 -5.90 21.91 31.20
N ARG A 229 -5.69 21.88 32.52
CA ARG A 229 -5.59 20.63 33.30
C ARG A 229 -6.98 20.05 33.50
N GLY A 230 -7.38 19.11 32.65
CA GLY A 230 -8.65 18.37 32.78
C GLY A 230 -9.37 18.06 31.47
N PHE A 231 -8.99 18.69 30.36
CA PHE A 231 -9.50 18.31 29.04
C PHE A 231 -8.64 17.18 28.46
N SER A 232 -9.07 15.94 28.71
CA SER A 232 -8.79 14.88 27.75
C SER A 232 -9.57 15.21 26.49
N LEU A 233 -8.88 15.62 25.43
CA LEU A 233 -9.28 15.16 24.12
C LEU A 233 -8.86 13.69 24.08
N ASP A 234 -9.79 12.80 24.46
CA ASP A 234 -9.63 11.37 24.17
C ASP A 234 -9.36 11.28 22.67
N ALA A 235 -8.18 10.79 22.28
CA ALA A 235 -7.46 11.22 21.09
C ALA A 235 -8.22 11.03 19.77
N LEU A 236 -9.11 12.00 19.46
CA LEU A 236 -10.05 11.90 18.35
C LEU A 236 -9.31 11.89 17.02
N PRO A 237 -9.43 10.82 16.21
CA PRO A 237 -8.80 10.75 14.91
C PRO A 237 -9.24 11.93 14.02
N TYR A 238 -8.27 12.63 13.42
CA TYR A 238 -8.51 13.73 12.49
C TYR A 238 -7.73 13.50 11.19
N GLY A 239 -8.12 14.18 10.10
CA GLY A 239 -7.53 14.01 8.76
C GLY A 239 -8.53 14.17 7.62
N SER A 240 -9.81 13.87 7.88
CA SER A 240 -10.91 13.97 6.91
C SER A 240 -11.28 15.40 6.47
N GLN A 241 -10.73 16.42 7.14
CA GLN A 241 -10.89 17.82 6.80
C GLN A 241 -9.56 18.57 6.90
N LEU A 242 -9.16 19.23 5.83
CA LEU A 242 -8.06 20.18 5.78
C LEU A 242 -8.59 21.56 6.15
N ARG A 243 -7.99 22.23 7.14
CA ARG A 243 -8.33 23.61 7.51
C ARG A 243 -7.31 24.61 6.97
N THR A 244 -7.75 25.45 6.04
CA THR A 244 -6.94 26.48 5.39
C THR A 244 -7.15 27.84 6.05
N PHE A 245 -6.07 28.42 6.58
CA PHE A 245 -6.02 29.76 7.15
C PHE A 245 -5.41 30.74 6.15
N ARG A 246 -5.92 31.98 6.10
CA ARG A 246 -5.33 33.06 5.27
C ARG A 246 -4.13 33.65 6.00
N ALA A 247 -2.98 33.64 5.35
CA ALA A 247 -1.71 34.08 5.89
C ALA A 247 -1.27 35.43 5.30
N ALA A 248 -0.83 36.35 6.16
CA ALA A 248 -0.21 37.61 5.78
C ALA A 248 1.24 37.63 6.30
N VAL A 249 2.19 37.22 5.46
CA VAL A 249 3.61 37.11 5.81
C VAL A 249 4.37 38.27 5.18
N ALA A 250 4.83 39.18 6.04
CA ALA A 250 5.65 40.32 5.68
C ALA A 250 7.13 39.95 5.61
N ALA A 251 7.92 40.78 4.93
CA ALA A 251 9.37 40.67 4.86
C ALA A 251 10.00 42.07 4.94
N ASN A 252 10.92 42.29 5.88
CA ASN A 252 11.65 43.56 5.96
C ASN A 252 12.66 43.71 4.81
N GLY A 253 13.27 44.90 4.71
CA GLY A 253 14.25 45.22 3.69
C GLY A 253 15.46 44.31 3.73
N GLU A 254 15.98 43.97 4.91
CA GLU A 254 17.16 43.12 5.06
C GLU A 254 16.90 41.68 4.59
N TYR A 255 15.77 41.08 4.96
CA TYR A 255 15.39 39.74 4.48
C TYR A 255 15.26 39.74 2.95
N THR A 256 14.50 40.70 2.40
CA THR A 256 14.27 40.79 0.96
C THR A 256 15.57 41.02 0.17
N GLN A 257 16.55 41.71 0.74
CA GLN A 257 17.89 41.85 0.16
C GLN A 257 18.74 40.57 0.30
N ALA A 258 18.68 39.87 1.44
CA ALA A 258 19.43 38.65 1.68
C ALA A 258 19.01 37.47 0.79
N VAL A 259 17.70 37.30 0.53
CA VAL A 259 17.17 36.11 -0.17
C VAL A 259 16.47 36.41 -1.50
N GLY A 260 15.92 37.61 -1.65
CA GLY A 260 15.05 38.00 -2.78
C GLY A 260 15.69 38.94 -3.80
N GLY A 261 17.01 39.11 -3.74
CA GLY A 261 17.75 40.04 -4.59
C GLY A 261 17.35 41.51 -4.43
N GLY A 262 16.72 41.88 -3.31
CA GLY A 262 16.21 43.23 -3.07
C GLY A 262 14.94 43.58 -3.86
N THR A 263 14.21 42.58 -4.38
CA THR A 263 13.01 42.80 -5.20
C THR A 263 11.75 42.25 -4.52
N VAL A 264 10.59 42.91 -4.76
CA VAL A 264 9.28 42.43 -4.27
C VAL A 264 8.97 41.01 -4.79
N ALA A 265 9.31 40.72 -6.05
CA ALA A 265 9.08 39.41 -6.65
C ALA A 265 9.96 38.31 -6.04
N GLY A 266 11.25 38.58 -5.80
CA GLY A 266 12.16 37.64 -5.15
C GLY A 266 11.86 37.45 -3.66
N GLY A 267 11.53 38.53 -2.94
CA GLY A 267 11.08 38.43 -1.55
C GLY A 267 9.80 37.61 -1.43
N GLN A 268 8.81 37.86 -2.30
CA GLN A 268 7.56 37.08 -2.32
C GLN A 268 7.80 35.61 -2.71
N ALA A 269 8.76 35.33 -3.59
CA ALA A 269 9.16 33.96 -3.94
C ALA A 269 9.77 33.22 -2.75
N ALA A 270 10.71 33.83 -2.01
CA ALA A 270 11.31 33.22 -0.82
C ALA A 270 10.28 33.01 0.30
N VAL A 271 9.36 33.96 0.51
CA VAL A 271 8.22 33.79 1.43
C VAL A 271 7.34 32.60 1.04
N VAL A 272 7.10 32.39 -0.27
CA VAL A 272 6.35 31.21 -0.75
C VAL A 272 7.14 29.92 -0.49
N THR A 273 8.42 29.84 -0.86
CA THR A 273 9.25 28.66 -0.58
C THR A 273 9.24 28.32 0.90
N ALA A 274 9.41 29.30 1.79
CA ALA A 274 9.34 29.11 3.25
C ALA A 274 7.99 28.51 3.69
N MET A 275 6.88 29.15 3.33
CA MET A 275 5.53 28.67 3.70
C MET A 275 5.19 27.31 3.08
N ASN A 276 5.77 26.96 1.93
CA ASN A 276 5.58 25.67 1.29
C ASN A 276 6.19 24.52 2.11
N ARG A 277 7.34 24.76 2.76
CA ARG A 277 7.96 23.83 3.73
C ARG A 277 7.12 23.71 5.01
N VAL A 278 6.68 24.83 5.57
CA VAL A 278 5.85 24.83 6.80
C VAL A 278 4.54 24.05 6.57
N ASN A 279 3.85 24.33 5.46
CA ASN A 279 2.64 23.59 5.08
C ASN A 279 2.88 22.08 4.83
N GLY A 280 4.10 21.66 4.49
CA GLY A 280 4.45 20.24 4.34
C GLY A 280 4.34 19.46 5.64
N VAL A 281 4.76 20.05 6.76
CA VAL A 281 4.55 19.47 8.09
C VAL A 281 3.11 19.69 8.55
N TYR A 282 2.57 20.91 8.44
CA TYR A 282 1.26 21.23 9.01
C TYR A 282 0.09 20.47 8.33
N GLU A 283 0.18 20.13 7.04
CA GLU A 283 -0.84 19.29 6.39
C GLU A 283 -0.73 17.81 6.75
N THR A 284 0.47 17.34 7.12
CA THR A 284 0.74 15.94 7.47
C THR A 284 0.47 15.65 8.96
N GLU A 285 0.91 16.53 9.85
CA GLU A 285 0.79 16.38 11.31
C GLU A 285 -0.55 16.88 11.86
N LEU A 286 -1.15 17.89 11.24
CA LEU A 286 -2.24 18.67 11.86
C LEU A 286 -3.48 18.85 10.96
N ALA A 287 -3.42 18.42 9.69
CA ALA A 287 -4.40 18.77 8.65
C ALA A 287 -4.70 20.28 8.57
N ILE A 288 -3.65 21.11 8.62
CA ILE A 288 -3.70 22.57 8.57
C ILE A 288 -2.89 23.08 7.37
N ARG A 289 -3.43 24.07 6.64
CA ARG A 289 -2.72 24.84 5.60
C ARG A 289 -2.76 26.33 5.90
N MET A 290 -1.71 27.05 5.49
CA MET A 290 -1.64 28.50 5.45
C MET A 290 -1.47 28.99 4.00
N THR A 291 -2.43 29.76 3.50
CA THR A 291 -2.46 30.28 2.12
C THR A 291 -2.27 31.80 2.11
N LEU A 292 -1.28 32.29 1.36
CA LEU A 292 -0.89 33.71 1.34
C LEU A 292 -1.90 34.58 0.61
N VAL A 293 -2.32 35.68 1.24
CA VAL A 293 -3.40 36.57 0.77
C VAL A 293 -3.09 37.29 -0.56
N ALA A 294 -4.13 37.62 -1.33
CA ALA A 294 -4.05 38.22 -2.67
C ALA A 294 -3.22 39.52 -2.75
N ASN A 295 -3.09 40.24 -1.64
CA ASN A 295 -2.30 41.47 -1.49
C ASN A 295 -1.01 41.32 -0.67
N ASN A 296 -0.55 40.09 -0.35
CA ASN A 296 0.66 39.85 0.46
C ASN A 296 1.92 40.57 -0.10
N SER A 297 2.00 40.72 -1.43
CA SER A 297 3.05 41.47 -2.12
C SER A 297 3.24 42.91 -1.63
N SER A 298 2.23 43.50 -1.00
CA SER A 298 2.26 44.87 -0.46
C SER A 298 2.97 44.98 0.91
N VAL A 299 3.30 43.85 1.56
CA VAL A 299 4.07 43.80 2.81
C VAL A 299 5.46 43.17 2.64
N ILE A 300 5.94 43.06 1.39
CA ILE A 300 7.31 42.69 1.05
C ILE A 300 8.09 43.98 0.78
N TYR A 301 8.94 44.38 1.73
CA TYR A 301 9.68 45.64 1.68
C TYR A 301 11.11 45.42 1.18
N THR A 302 11.64 46.36 0.39
CA THR A 302 12.94 46.22 -0.30
C THR A 302 14.05 47.13 0.25
N ASN A 303 13.73 48.04 1.16
CA ASN A 303 14.64 49.07 1.67
C ASN A 303 14.65 49.10 3.22
N PRO A 304 15.72 48.59 3.88
CA PRO A 304 15.89 48.59 5.34
C PRO A 304 15.71 49.94 6.04
N ILE A 305 15.85 51.05 5.32
CA ILE A 305 15.80 52.41 5.88
C ILE A 305 14.36 52.96 5.93
N SER A 306 13.44 52.39 5.14
CA SER A 306 12.08 52.94 4.96
C SER A 306 10.95 51.92 5.09
N ASP A 307 11.24 50.72 5.59
CA ASP A 307 10.21 49.76 5.97
C ASP A 307 9.78 49.97 7.44
N PRO A 308 8.62 49.41 7.88
CA PRO A 308 8.04 49.72 9.18
C PRO A 308 8.58 48.87 10.34
N TYR A 309 9.58 48.01 10.11
CA TYR A 309 10.09 47.05 11.09
C TYR A 309 11.47 47.45 11.65
N SER A 310 11.76 46.97 12.86
CA SER A 310 13.14 46.77 13.31
C SER A 310 13.63 45.39 12.87
N ASN A 311 14.89 45.27 12.49
CA ASN A 311 15.54 43.98 12.27
C ASN A 311 15.94 43.29 13.60
N SER A 312 14.94 43.07 14.48
CA SER A 312 15.08 42.46 15.81
C SER A 312 13.73 41.86 16.26
N GLY A 313 13.72 41.13 17.38
CA GLY A 313 12.49 40.53 17.95
C GLY A 313 11.31 41.51 18.12
N GLN A 314 11.58 42.82 18.28
CA GLN A 314 10.54 43.86 18.37
C GLN A 314 9.63 43.96 17.12
N ALA A 315 10.01 43.36 15.99
CA ALA A 315 9.19 43.25 14.79
C ALA A 315 7.79 42.65 15.06
N LEU A 316 7.65 41.74 16.03
CA LEU A 316 6.34 41.12 16.34
C LEU A 316 5.29 42.15 16.84
N ASN A 317 5.74 43.16 17.60
CA ASN A 317 4.90 44.26 18.09
C ASN A 317 4.47 45.21 16.95
N GLN A 318 5.33 45.36 15.95
CA GLN A 318 5.11 46.24 14.79
C GLN A 318 4.21 45.58 13.74
N ASN A 319 4.22 44.23 13.66
CA ASN A 319 3.60 43.50 12.56
C ASN A 319 2.07 43.57 12.55
N THR A 320 1.39 43.28 13.67
CA THR A 320 -0.10 43.32 13.67
C THR A 320 -0.66 44.69 13.28
N PRO A 321 -0.15 45.84 13.79
CA PRO A 321 -0.53 47.16 13.30
C PRO A 321 -0.26 47.38 11.80
N ASN A 322 0.91 46.96 11.28
CA ASN A 322 1.25 47.13 9.88
C ASN A 322 0.36 46.31 8.94
N LEU A 323 0.18 45.01 9.24
CA LEU A 323 -0.72 44.13 8.49
C LEU A 323 -2.17 44.62 8.52
N ASN A 324 -2.67 45.07 9.68
CA ASN A 324 -4.00 45.65 9.79
C ASN A 324 -4.18 46.93 8.95
N SER A 325 -3.10 47.69 8.70
CA SER A 325 -3.09 48.90 7.87
C SER A 325 -2.99 48.60 6.36
N VAL A 326 -2.10 47.69 5.96
CA VAL A 326 -1.76 47.43 4.55
C VAL A 326 -2.60 46.30 3.92
N ILE A 327 -2.83 45.22 4.68
CA ILE A 327 -3.59 44.05 4.23
C ILE A 327 -5.07 44.17 4.60
N GLY A 328 -5.35 44.75 5.77
CA GLY A 328 -6.69 44.91 6.34
C GLY A 328 -7.09 43.74 7.25
N ASN A 329 -7.50 44.05 8.47
CA ASN A 329 -7.79 43.07 9.54
C ASN A 329 -8.70 41.90 9.10
N ALA A 330 -9.77 42.16 8.34
CA ALA A 330 -10.71 41.11 7.92
C ALA A 330 -10.13 40.09 6.91
N ASN A 331 -9.01 40.42 6.26
CA ASN A 331 -8.50 39.71 5.09
C ASN A 331 -7.52 38.58 5.40
N TYR A 332 -7.01 38.50 6.64
CA TYR A 332 -6.06 37.47 7.07
C TYR A 332 -6.42 36.88 8.44
N ASP A 333 -5.99 35.65 8.70
CA ASP A 333 -6.29 34.89 9.92
C ASP A 333 -5.04 34.71 10.81
N ILE A 334 -3.86 34.51 10.19
CA ILE A 334 -2.54 34.50 10.82
C ILE A 334 -1.61 35.46 10.07
N GLY A 335 -0.71 36.14 10.77
CA GLY A 335 0.33 36.97 10.16
C GLY A 335 1.66 36.85 10.87
N HIS A 336 2.74 37.06 10.11
CA HIS A 336 4.11 36.83 10.55
C HIS A 336 5.05 37.81 9.82
N VAL A 337 6.28 38.03 10.28
CA VAL A 337 7.28 38.83 9.55
C VAL A 337 8.64 38.13 9.53
N PHE A 338 9.30 38.12 8.36
CA PHE A 338 10.67 37.63 8.22
C PHE A 338 11.69 38.78 8.25
N THR A 339 12.80 38.54 8.96
CA THR A 339 13.92 39.47 9.17
C THR A 339 15.27 38.77 8.99
N THR A 340 16.39 39.43 9.26
CA THR A 340 17.73 38.79 9.34
C THR A 340 18.34 38.81 10.76
N GLY A 341 17.62 39.36 11.75
CA GLY A 341 18.17 39.63 13.09
C GLY A 341 17.21 39.45 14.26
N SER A 342 16.00 38.92 14.06
CA SER A 342 15.03 38.75 15.15
C SER A 342 15.23 37.53 16.04
N GLY A 343 16.06 36.56 15.64
CA GLY A 343 15.93 35.20 16.19
C GLY A 343 14.54 34.66 15.84
N GLY A 344 13.93 33.94 16.78
CA GLY A 344 12.49 33.65 16.78
C GLY A 344 11.84 34.19 18.06
N VAL A 345 10.62 34.71 17.93
CA VAL A 345 9.72 35.04 19.06
C VAL A 345 8.28 35.26 18.55
N ALA A 346 7.28 34.75 19.27
CA ALA A 346 5.87 34.81 18.87
C ALA A 346 4.89 34.88 20.04
N PHE A 347 3.69 35.41 19.78
CA PHE A 347 2.62 35.41 20.77
C PHE A 347 1.87 34.08 20.77
N LEU A 348 1.74 33.48 21.96
CA LEU A 348 1.01 32.23 22.16
C LEU A 348 -0.49 32.33 21.84
N GLY A 349 -0.99 31.49 20.93
CA GLY A 349 -2.42 31.26 20.69
C GLY A 349 -3.17 32.48 20.14
N VAL A 350 -2.63 33.13 19.11
CA VAL A 350 -3.15 34.41 18.59
C VAL A 350 -3.83 34.36 17.22
N VAL A 351 -3.82 33.24 16.49
CA VAL A 351 -4.55 33.14 15.21
C VAL A 351 -6.02 33.56 15.39
N GLY A 352 -6.54 34.36 14.46
CA GLY A 352 -7.88 34.95 14.52
C GLY A 352 -8.04 36.17 15.44
N ASN A 353 -7.15 36.40 16.41
CA ASN A 353 -7.24 37.54 17.33
C ASN A 353 -6.91 38.87 16.62
N SER A 354 -7.91 39.71 16.36
CA SER A 354 -7.78 40.97 15.63
C SER A 354 -6.71 41.96 16.15
N ALA A 355 -6.34 41.86 17.44
CA ALA A 355 -5.33 42.72 18.05
C ALA A 355 -3.91 42.14 18.02
N LEU A 356 -3.77 40.81 17.88
CA LEU A 356 -2.49 40.10 18.12
C LEU A 356 -2.10 39.08 17.02
N LYS A 357 -2.97 38.73 16.08
CA LYS A 357 -2.77 37.63 15.11
C LYS A 357 -1.61 37.78 14.12
N GLY A 358 -1.01 38.97 14.03
CA GLY A 358 0.23 39.20 13.30
C GLY A 358 1.50 39.07 14.15
N GLY A 359 1.38 38.81 15.46
CA GLY A 359 2.48 38.83 16.42
C GLY A 359 3.36 37.59 16.39
N GLY A 360 4.23 37.51 15.39
CA GLY A 360 5.32 36.54 15.31
C GLY A 360 6.39 37.03 14.34
N THR A 361 7.65 36.76 14.64
CA THR A 361 8.80 37.13 13.79
C THR A 361 9.86 36.04 13.77
N THR A 362 10.47 35.82 12.60
CA THR A 362 11.60 34.89 12.45
C THR A 362 12.71 35.53 11.60
N GLY A 363 13.97 35.38 12.00
CA GLY A 363 15.09 35.98 11.28
C GLY A 363 16.45 35.52 11.76
N LEU A 364 17.23 34.98 10.82
CA LEU A 364 18.63 34.58 11.01
C LEU A 364 19.52 35.35 10.01
N PRO A 365 20.84 35.49 10.25
CA PRO A 365 21.75 36.17 9.31
C PRO A 365 21.81 35.54 7.92
N PHE A 366 21.46 34.25 7.81
CA PHE A 366 21.29 33.50 6.57
C PHE A 366 19.89 32.84 6.61
N PRO A 367 18.81 33.55 6.28
CA PRO A 367 17.44 33.07 6.51
C PRO A 367 16.94 32.25 5.30
N THR A 368 17.70 31.22 4.94
CA THR A 368 17.41 30.28 3.84
C THR A 368 17.62 28.84 4.29
N GLY A 369 17.02 27.92 3.54
CA GLY A 369 17.13 26.49 3.80
C GLY A 369 16.40 26.05 5.07
N ASP A 370 16.42 24.74 5.29
CA ASP A 370 15.56 24.09 6.29
C ASP A 370 15.86 24.49 7.74
N GLY A 371 17.12 24.82 8.05
CA GLY A 371 17.52 25.35 9.37
C GLY A 371 16.92 26.72 9.70
N PHE A 372 16.28 27.40 8.74
CA PHE A 372 15.42 28.56 8.97
C PHE A 372 13.93 28.17 8.91
N TYR A 373 13.52 27.41 7.89
CA TYR A 373 12.10 27.12 7.65
C TYR A 373 11.43 26.19 8.68
N ILE A 374 12.15 25.19 9.21
CA ILE A 374 11.59 24.20 10.14
C ILE A 374 12.03 24.45 11.57
N ASP A 375 13.34 24.67 11.79
CA ASP A 375 13.88 24.85 13.16
C ASP A 375 13.40 26.16 13.81
N TYR A 376 12.92 27.14 13.03
CA TYR A 376 12.42 28.43 13.53
C TYR A 376 11.02 28.79 12.98
N VAL A 377 10.82 28.94 11.66
CA VAL A 377 9.51 29.46 11.16
C VAL A 377 8.34 28.55 11.55
N ALA A 378 8.50 27.23 11.45
CA ALA A 378 7.47 26.27 11.88
C ALA A 378 7.26 26.24 13.41
N HIS A 379 8.31 26.55 14.19
CA HIS A 379 8.30 26.67 15.65
C HIS A 379 7.49 27.90 16.10
N GLU A 380 7.83 29.08 15.57
CA GLU A 380 7.12 30.32 15.87
C GLU A 380 5.64 30.28 15.50
N MET A 381 5.32 29.71 14.34
CA MET A 381 3.92 29.51 13.95
C MET A 381 3.22 28.51 14.88
N GLY A 382 3.95 27.55 15.47
CA GLY A 382 3.46 26.63 16.49
C GLY A 382 2.99 27.38 17.74
N HIS A 383 3.77 28.35 18.21
CA HIS A 383 3.34 29.29 19.26
C HIS A 383 2.12 30.10 18.83
N GLN A 384 2.08 30.65 17.61
CA GLN A 384 0.91 31.40 17.14
C GLN A 384 -0.38 30.55 17.14
N PHE A 385 -0.26 29.24 16.89
CA PHE A 385 -1.34 28.24 17.01
C PHE A 385 -1.52 27.64 18.43
N GLY A 386 -0.72 28.05 19.42
CA GLY A 386 -0.93 27.73 20.84
C GLY A 386 -0.09 26.60 21.43
N ALA A 387 0.92 26.08 20.73
CA ALA A 387 1.89 25.14 21.31
C ALA A 387 2.90 25.84 22.23
N GLU A 388 3.38 25.13 23.25
CA GLU A 388 4.44 25.57 24.16
C GLU A 388 5.70 24.70 24.01
N HIS A 389 6.83 25.12 24.60
CA HIS A 389 8.11 24.42 24.50
C HIS A 389 8.08 23.00 25.09
N THR A 390 8.45 22.00 24.29
CA THR A 390 8.39 20.58 24.67
C THR A 390 9.63 20.09 25.41
N PHE A 391 10.72 20.85 25.42
CA PHE A 391 12.02 20.40 25.91
C PHE A 391 12.20 20.50 27.44
N ASN A 392 13.05 19.64 28.00
CA ASN A 392 13.32 19.50 29.43
C ASN A 392 14.83 19.47 29.71
N THR A 393 15.48 20.64 29.68
CA THR A 393 16.82 20.85 30.23
C THR A 393 16.82 21.88 31.36
N SER A 394 17.85 21.87 32.21
CA SER A 394 18.19 22.97 33.13
C SER A 394 19.28 23.90 32.57
N ALA A 395 19.72 23.71 31.32
CA ALA A 395 20.68 24.59 30.65
C ALA A 395 20.05 25.88 30.09
N ASP A 396 18.74 25.88 29.86
CA ASP A 396 18.01 26.92 29.13
C ASP A 396 16.78 27.44 29.93
N PRO A 397 16.55 28.76 30.00
CA PRO A 397 15.47 29.34 30.80
C PRO A 397 14.08 29.32 30.14
N ASN A 398 13.93 29.01 28.85
CA ASN A 398 12.66 29.11 28.12
C ASN A 398 11.76 27.87 28.28
N ARG A 399 12.29 26.77 28.82
CA ARG A 399 11.59 25.51 29.16
C ARG A 399 10.20 25.74 29.75
N SER A 400 9.14 25.20 29.15
CA SER A 400 7.78 25.33 29.68
C SER A 400 7.41 24.20 30.66
N PRO A 401 7.24 24.45 31.98
CA PRO A 401 7.20 23.36 32.97
C PRO A 401 5.97 22.45 32.93
N SER A 402 4.92 22.80 32.16
CA SER A 402 3.75 21.93 31.93
C SER A 402 3.77 21.17 30.60
N HIS A 403 4.77 21.42 29.75
CA HIS A 403 4.89 20.90 28.38
C HIS A 403 6.25 20.22 28.13
N ALA A 404 7.20 20.36 29.06
CA ALA A 404 8.55 19.81 29.03
C ALA A 404 8.60 18.25 29.15
N PHE A 405 8.14 17.56 28.11
CA PHE A 405 8.09 16.09 27.97
C PHE A 405 9.31 15.49 27.24
N GLU A 406 10.06 16.25 26.43
CA GLU A 406 11.24 15.74 25.73
C GLU A 406 12.52 16.01 26.54
N PRO A 407 13.42 15.02 26.78
CA PRO A 407 14.64 15.25 27.55
C PRO A 407 15.65 16.19 26.86
N GLY A 408 16.47 16.89 27.65
CA GLY A 408 17.48 17.81 27.12
C GLY A 408 16.86 18.97 26.35
N SER A 409 17.40 19.29 25.18
CA SER A 409 16.79 20.27 24.26
C SER A 409 15.68 19.73 23.35
N GLY A 410 15.28 18.47 23.50
CA GLY A 410 14.26 17.87 22.66
C GLY A 410 14.74 17.52 21.24
N SER A 411 13.78 17.20 20.40
CA SER A 411 13.97 16.60 19.06
C SER A 411 12.88 16.96 18.06
N THR A 412 11.64 17.26 18.49
CA THR A 412 10.57 17.75 17.60
C THR A 412 10.66 19.24 17.32
N ILE A 413 9.78 19.76 16.45
CA ILE A 413 9.73 21.18 16.08
C ILE A 413 9.67 22.11 17.30
N MET A 414 8.89 21.81 18.36
CA MET A 414 8.77 22.67 19.56
C MET A 414 9.88 22.45 20.61
N GLY A 415 10.89 21.64 20.27
CA GLY A 415 12.15 21.56 20.99
C GLY A 415 13.15 22.64 20.54
N TYR A 416 14.24 22.79 21.31
CA TYR A 416 15.38 23.68 21.04
C TYR A 416 16.57 22.88 20.48
N ALA A 417 16.29 21.94 19.59
CA ALA A 417 17.22 20.90 19.18
C ALA A 417 18.48 21.48 18.51
N GLY A 418 19.58 21.53 19.26
CA GLY A 418 20.87 22.02 18.79
C GLY A 418 21.23 23.46 19.18
N ILE A 419 20.46 24.14 20.05
CA ILE A 419 20.80 25.52 20.48
C ILE A 419 21.05 25.69 21.99
N THR A 420 20.73 24.71 22.85
CA THR A 420 20.88 24.86 24.32
C THR A 420 22.28 24.51 24.85
N GLY A 421 23.02 23.66 24.13
CA GLY A 421 24.25 23.01 24.63
C GLY A 421 24.05 21.68 25.37
N ASP A 422 22.84 21.37 25.85
CA ASP A 422 22.44 20.08 26.43
C ASP A 422 21.64 19.28 25.38
N ASP A 423 22.26 19.10 24.20
CA ASP A 423 21.55 18.76 22.97
C ASP A 423 21.57 17.27 22.60
N MET A 424 20.40 16.74 22.19
CA MET A 424 20.26 15.35 21.73
C MET A 424 20.49 15.16 20.22
N GLN A 425 20.47 16.24 19.45
CA GLN A 425 20.70 16.29 18.01
C GLN A 425 21.04 17.71 17.56
N ALA A 426 21.41 17.88 16.29
CA ALA A 426 21.90 19.16 15.74
C ALA A 426 20.79 20.11 15.26
N HIS A 427 19.60 19.59 14.97
CA HIS A 427 18.44 20.28 14.40
C HIS A 427 17.15 19.53 14.75
N SER A 428 15.99 20.18 14.70
CA SER A 428 14.69 19.51 14.93
C SER A 428 14.34 18.57 13.77
N ASP A 429 13.70 17.44 14.07
CA ASP A 429 13.06 16.62 13.06
C ASP A 429 11.70 17.25 12.65
N PRO A 430 11.29 17.21 11.37
CA PRO A 430 10.13 17.94 10.85
C PRO A 430 8.77 17.26 11.16
N TYR A 431 8.49 17.03 12.44
CA TYR A 431 7.20 16.56 12.96
C TYR A 431 6.94 17.14 14.36
N PHE A 432 5.72 17.00 14.88
CA PHE A 432 5.33 17.57 16.17
C PHE A 432 5.28 16.54 17.30
N HIS A 433 5.55 16.98 18.54
CA HIS A 433 5.29 16.20 19.74
C HIS A 433 3.79 16.10 20.00
N PHE A 434 3.35 15.06 20.73
CA PHE A 434 1.93 14.86 21.04
C PHE A 434 1.32 16.06 21.76
N ASP A 435 2.09 16.71 22.64
CA ASP A 435 1.62 17.88 23.40
C ASP A 435 1.43 19.10 22.50
N SER A 436 2.33 19.31 21.52
CA SER A 436 2.16 20.35 20.50
C SER A 436 0.95 20.07 19.60
N ILE A 437 0.74 18.81 19.22
CA ILE A 437 -0.43 18.35 18.47
C ILE A 437 -1.72 18.61 19.26
N ASP A 438 -1.80 18.11 20.50
CA ASP A 438 -2.96 18.28 21.38
C ASP A 438 -3.26 19.77 21.62
N ALA A 439 -2.23 20.59 21.89
CA ALA A 439 -2.38 22.03 22.11
C ALA A 439 -2.92 22.76 20.87
N ILE A 440 -2.32 22.55 19.69
CA ILE A 440 -2.75 23.19 18.44
C ILE A 440 -4.16 22.71 18.03
N ARG A 441 -4.42 21.39 18.08
CA ARG A 441 -5.74 20.83 17.74
C ARG A 441 -6.81 21.28 18.73
N ALA A 442 -6.52 21.39 20.03
CA ALA A 442 -7.43 21.94 21.02
C ALA A 442 -7.69 23.44 20.82
N PHE A 443 -6.66 24.24 20.49
CA PHE A 443 -6.81 25.66 20.19
C PHE A 443 -7.67 25.89 18.94
N VAL A 444 -7.34 25.22 17.83
CA VAL A 444 -8.08 25.31 16.56
C VAL A 444 -9.54 24.86 16.71
N THR A 445 -9.79 23.75 17.44
CA THR A 445 -11.14 23.20 17.59
C THR A 445 -11.98 23.97 18.61
N ASN A 446 -11.41 24.35 19.76
CA ASN A 446 -12.19 24.85 20.91
C ASN A 446 -12.08 26.37 21.14
N SER A 447 -11.03 27.03 20.63
CA SER A 447 -10.84 28.48 20.78
C SER A 447 -11.14 29.27 19.51
N ILE A 448 -10.88 28.71 18.32
CA ILE A 448 -11.15 29.37 17.02
C ILE A 448 -11.93 28.51 16.00
N PRO A 449 -13.01 27.78 16.39
CA PRO A 449 -13.71 26.83 15.51
C PRO A 449 -14.22 27.40 14.18
N GLY A 450 -14.52 28.70 14.12
CA GLY A 450 -14.99 29.41 12.92
C GLY A 450 -13.91 30.20 12.16
N VAL A 451 -12.62 30.00 12.43
CA VAL A 451 -11.52 30.68 11.72
C VAL A 451 -10.84 29.72 10.73
N GLY A 452 -10.58 30.21 9.51
CA GLY A 452 -10.14 29.40 8.38
C GLY A 452 -11.28 28.59 7.73
N THR A 453 -11.06 28.15 6.50
CA THR A 453 -12.02 27.37 5.70
C THR A 453 -11.69 25.88 5.78
N THR A 454 -12.70 25.03 5.98
CA THR A 454 -12.52 23.55 6.02
C THR A 454 -12.94 22.91 4.69
N THR A 455 -12.03 22.16 4.07
CA THR A 455 -12.28 21.38 2.85
C THR A 455 -12.18 19.89 3.15
N ALA A 456 -13.07 19.07 2.60
CA ALA A 456 -12.98 17.61 2.72
C ALA A 456 -11.76 17.08 1.96
N THR A 457 -10.98 16.20 2.60
CA THR A 457 -9.71 15.68 2.03
C THR A 457 -9.90 14.42 1.18
N GLY A 458 -11.08 13.80 1.24
CA GLY A 458 -11.29 12.44 0.73
C GLY A 458 -10.48 11.40 1.52
N ASN A 459 -10.18 11.69 2.79
CA ASN A 459 -9.45 10.83 3.71
C ASN A 459 -10.31 10.42 4.92
N SER A 460 -9.97 9.30 5.54
CA SER A 460 -10.55 8.79 6.79
C SER A 460 -9.41 8.64 7.78
N ALA A 461 -9.52 9.24 8.96
CA ALA A 461 -8.45 9.18 9.94
C ALA A 461 -8.20 7.73 10.42
N PRO A 462 -6.94 7.34 10.68
CA PRO A 462 -6.58 5.98 11.03
C PRO A 462 -7.03 5.58 12.44
N THR A 463 -6.82 4.31 12.77
CA THR A 463 -7.07 3.74 14.11
C THR A 463 -5.77 3.23 14.73
N VAL A 464 -5.60 3.38 16.05
CA VAL A 464 -4.46 2.84 16.79
C VAL A 464 -4.83 2.49 18.23
N ASN A 465 -4.19 1.47 18.78
CA ASN A 465 -4.35 0.98 20.15
C ASN A 465 -2.98 0.65 20.75
N ALA A 466 -2.67 1.23 21.91
CA ALA A 466 -1.39 1.12 22.62
C ALA A 466 -1.20 -0.19 23.41
N GLY A 467 -2.21 -1.07 23.46
CA GLY A 467 -2.17 -2.32 24.21
C GLY A 467 -2.49 -2.16 25.70
N LEU A 468 -1.89 -3.03 26.53
CA LEU A 468 -2.15 -3.08 27.97
C LEU A 468 -1.10 -2.32 28.78
N SER A 469 -1.51 -1.83 29.95
CA SER A 469 -0.57 -1.35 30.99
C SER A 469 0.20 -2.49 31.63
N TYR A 470 1.52 -2.35 31.75
CA TYR A 470 2.41 -3.35 32.36
C TYR A 470 3.19 -2.79 33.55
N LYS A 471 3.62 -3.69 34.46
CA LYS A 471 4.65 -3.38 35.46
C LYS A 471 5.98 -3.98 35.03
N ILE A 472 7.06 -3.20 35.09
CA ILE A 472 8.41 -3.62 34.69
C ILE A 472 9.43 -3.36 35.81
N PRO A 473 10.51 -4.15 35.93
CA PRO A 473 11.57 -3.87 36.90
C PRO A 473 12.41 -2.65 36.47
N THR A 474 13.02 -1.97 37.44
CA THR A 474 14.04 -0.93 37.20
C THR A 474 15.25 -1.45 36.42
N GLY A 475 15.73 -0.68 35.46
CA GLY A 475 16.99 -0.93 34.76
C GLY A 475 16.95 -1.99 33.65
N THR A 476 15.76 -2.42 33.21
CA THR A 476 15.59 -3.51 32.22
C THR A 476 14.98 -3.02 30.90
N PRO A 477 15.49 -3.46 29.74
CA PRO A 477 14.91 -3.21 28.41
C PRO A 477 13.45 -3.67 28.27
N PHE A 478 12.68 -2.96 27.45
CA PHE A 478 11.30 -3.32 27.13
C PHE A 478 10.91 -2.99 25.69
N VAL A 479 9.84 -3.61 25.20
CA VAL A 479 9.26 -3.34 23.88
C VAL A 479 7.82 -2.87 24.03
N LEU A 480 7.54 -1.63 23.65
CA LEU A 480 6.18 -1.15 23.44
C LEU A 480 5.70 -1.64 22.06
N SER A 481 4.44 -2.05 21.95
CA SER A 481 3.86 -2.58 20.71
C SER A 481 2.40 -2.15 20.57
N ALA A 482 2.08 -1.48 19.46
CA ALA A 482 0.73 -1.06 19.13
C ALA A 482 0.06 -2.00 18.11
N THR A 483 -1.24 -1.85 17.95
CA THR A 483 -1.97 -2.29 16.75
C THR A 483 -2.65 -1.08 16.10
N GLY A 484 -2.82 -1.09 14.79
CA GLY A 484 -3.46 0.01 14.06
C GLY A 484 -3.84 -0.40 12.64
N SER A 485 -4.81 0.32 12.08
CA SER A 485 -5.30 0.10 10.72
C SER A 485 -5.89 1.38 10.13
N ASP A 486 -5.70 1.56 8.83
CA ASP A 486 -6.21 2.70 8.07
C ASP A 486 -7.48 2.32 7.27
N PRO A 487 -8.58 3.09 7.32
CA PRO A 487 -9.79 2.79 6.56
C PRO A 487 -9.68 2.99 5.04
N ASN A 488 -8.68 3.75 4.58
CA ASN A 488 -8.40 3.99 3.17
C ASN A 488 -7.31 3.07 2.59
N GLY A 489 -6.63 2.29 3.44
CA GLY A 489 -5.54 1.39 3.07
C GLY A 489 -4.16 2.06 3.01
N ASP A 490 -4.04 3.31 3.48
CA ASP A 490 -2.78 4.06 3.44
C ASP A 490 -1.74 3.49 4.42
N PRO A 491 -0.46 3.28 4.01
CA PRO A 491 0.54 2.65 4.87
C PRO A 491 0.93 3.48 6.11
N LEU A 492 0.53 2.98 7.28
CA LEU A 492 0.74 3.65 8.56
C LEU A 492 2.22 3.77 8.97
N THR A 493 2.57 4.93 9.54
CA THR A 493 3.79 5.13 10.31
C THR A 493 3.46 5.42 11.77
N TYR A 494 4.33 4.96 12.66
CA TYR A 494 4.15 5.01 14.11
C TYR A 494 5.37 5.64 14.78
N ASP A 495 5.12 6.44 15.82
CA ASP A 495 6.13 6.79 16.82
C ASP A 495 5.56 6.69 18.24
N TRP A 496 6.45 6.53 19.22
CA TRP A 496 6.13 6.29 20.62
C TRP A 496 6.81 7.34 21.49
N GLN A 497 6.05 8.10 22.29
CA GLN A 497 6.53 9.27 23.04
C GLN A 497 6.31 9.10 24.56
N GLU A 498 7.28 9.51 25.38
CA GLU A 498 7.16 9.54 26.85
C GLU A 498 6.21 10.68 27.28
N ARG A 499 5.38 10.43 28.30
CA ARG A 499 4.36 11.36 28.82
C ARG A 499 4.60 11.79 30.27
N ASP A 500 5.85 11.71 30.75
CA ASP A 500 6.23 12.11 32.11
C ASP A 500 6.68 13.58 32.16
N LEU A 501 6.25 14.30 33.21
CA LEU A 501 6.72 15.65 33.54
C LEU A 501 7.41 15.64 34.90
N GLY A 502 8.57 16.30 34.97
CA GLY A 502 9.32 16.44 36.22
C GLY A 502 10.04 17.79 36.35
N PRO A 503 11.03 17.88 37.24
CA PRO A 503 11.92 19.04 37.29
C PRO A 503 12.84 19.12 36.05
N ALA A 504 13.37 20.32 35.82
CA ALA A 504 14.44 20.54 34.85
C ALA A 504 15.72 19.81 35.30
N ILE A 505 16.32 19.01 34.41
CA ILE A 505 17.57 18.28 34.64
C ILE A 505 18.40 18.27 33.34
N LEU A 506 19.72 18.10 33.44
CA LEU A 506 20.58 17.91 32.26
C LEU A 506 20.50 16.46 31.73
N LEU A 507 20.82 16.24 30.46
CA LEU A 507 20.96 14.90 29.88
C LEU A 507 21.97 14.01 30.64
N SER A 508 22.98 14.60 31.28
CA SER A 508 23.96 13.91 32.14
C SER A 508 23.46 13.55 33.55
N THR A 509 22.30 14.05 33.98
CA THR A 509 21.76 13.83 35.34
C THR A 509 21.19 12.41 35.47
N PRO A 510 21.39 11.70 36.59
CA PRO A 510 20.71 10.42 36.84
C PRO A 510 19.18 10.53 36.79
N ASP A 511 18.49 9.42 36.52
CA ASP A 511 17.04 9.33 36.62
C ASP A 511 16.56 9.63 38.05
N ASN A 512 15.54 10.47 38.16
CA ASN A 512 14.93 10.90 39.42
C ASN A 512 13.51 10.36 39.63
N GLY A 513 13.00 9.54 38.70
CA GLY A 513 11.68 8.93 38.75
C GLY A 513 10.51 9.83 38.36
N SER A 514 10.77 10.97 37.69
CA SER A 514 9.71 11.91 37.25
C SER A 514 10.04 12.76 36.03
N SER A 515 11.28 13.20 35.84
CA SER A 515 11.69 13.92 34.62
C SER A 515 11.71 12.99 33.42
N PRO A 516 11.41 13.46 32.20
CA PRO A 516 11.54 12.65 31.01
C PRO A 516 12.99 12.19 30.79
N ILE A 517 13.16 10.97 30.28
CA ILE A 517 14.45 10.31 30.07
C ILE A 517 14.56 9.57 28.73
N ILE A 518 13.46 9.41 27.99
CA ILE A 518 13.36 8.86 26.64
C ILE A 518 12.90 9.95 25.66
N ARG A 519 13.73 10.20 24.66
CA ARG A 519 13.45 11.05 23.48
C ARG A 519 12.38 10.44 22.58
N THR A 520 11.76 11.25 21.72
CA THR A 520 11.04 10.71 20.56
C THR A 520 11.99 10.37 19.39
N MET A 521 11.44 9.73 18.36
CA MET A 521 12.12 9.18 17.19
C MET A 521 11.24 9.38 15.95
N ILE A 522 11.88 9.64 14.80
CA ILE A 522 11.22 9.75 13.49
C ILE A 522 10.24 8.58 13.29
N PRO A 523 8.98 8.84 12.87
CA PRO A 523 7.98 7.79 12.63
C PRO A 523 8.46 6.69 11.68
N SER A 524 8.07 5.45 11.97
CA SER A 524 8.50 4.25 11.24
C SER A 524 7.34 3.32 10.94
N THR A 525 7.47 2.43 9.97
CA THR A 525 6.45 1.39 9.69
C THR A 525 6.33 0.31 10.78
N SER A 526 7.21 0.31 11.80
CA SER A 526 7.10 -0.59 12.95
C SER A 526 6.12 -0.01 13.98
N PRO A 527 5.02 -0.69 14.33
CA PRO A 527 4.16 -0.30 15.45
C PRO A 527 4.83 -0.57 16.82
N SER A 528 6.01 -1.19 16.82
CA SER A 528 6.76 -1.53 18.05
C SER A 528 8.04 -0.70 18.21
N ARG A 529 8.32 -0.25 19.44
CA ARG A 529 9.54 0.44 19.84
C ARG A 529 10.24 -0.31 20.97
N THR A 530 11.46 -0.78 20.72
CA THR A 530 12.41 -1.19 21.76
C THR A 530 12.95 0.04 22.48
N VAL A 531 13.03 -0.01 23.81
CA VAL A 531 13.59 1.05 24.65
C VAL A 531 14.70 0.48 25.55
N PRO A 532 15.96 0.96 25.42
CA PRO A 532 16.53 1.75 24.32
C PRO A 532 16.44 1.05 22.96
N ARG A 533 16.77 1.77 21.88
CA ARG A 533 16.95 1.20 20.54
C ARG A 533 17.79 -0.09 20.56
N LEU A 534 17.34 -1.11 19.82
CA LEU A 534 18.02 -2.41 19.75
C LEU A 534 19.51 -2.29 19.37
N SER A 535 19.84 -1.44 18.39
CA SER A 535 21.23 -1.20 17.99
C SER A 535 22.12 -0.63 19.11
N ASN A 536 21.54 0.06 20.08
CA ASN A 536 22.26 0.54 21.26
C ASN A 536 22.47 -0.58 22.28
N LEU A 537 21.46 -1.42 22.53
CA LEU A 537 21.54 -2.61 23.38
C LEU A 537 22.62 -3.59 22.88
N LEU A 538 22.59 -3.98 21.60
CA LEU A 538 23.56 -4.95 21.03
C LEU A 538 25.03 -4.50 21.15
N ASN A 539 25.26 -3.18 21.12
CA ASN A 539 26.57 -2.56 21.26
C ASN A 539 26.94 -2.19 22.71
N ASN A 540 26.06 -2.42 23.70
CA ASN A 540 26.22 -1.99 25.10
C ASN A 540 26.44 -0.46 25.24
N THR A 541 25.68 0.34 24.50
CA THR A 541 25.78 1.81 24.45
C THR A 541 24.46 2.48 24.76
N PHE A 542 24.49 3.77 25.09
CA PHE A 542 23.29 4.62 25.23
C PHE A 542 23.45 5.86 24.35
N GLN A 543 22.35 6.35 23.79
CA GLN A 543 22.30 7.68 23.14
C GLN A 543 21.86 8.75 24.14
N PRO A 544 22.17 10.03 23.88
CA PRO A 544 21.55 11.14 24.60
C PRO A 544 20.02 11.04 24.54
N GLY A 545 19.38 11.00 25.72
CA GLY A 545 17.94 10.82 25.86
C GLY A 545 17.42 9.40 25.65
N GLU A 546 18.23 8.34 25.81
CA GLU A 546 17.76 6.95 25.79
C GLU A 546 18.18 6.20 27.08
N LYS A 547 17.74 6.66 28.25
CA LYS A 547 18.09 6.02 29.54
C LYS A 547 17.03 5.01 29.98
N LEU A 548 17.46 3.86 30.48
CA LEU A 548 16.56 2.97 31.22
C LEU A 548 16.12 3.61 32.56
N PRO A 549 14.84 3.46 32.98
CA PRO A 549 14.39 3.91 34.30
C PRO A 549 15.19 3.25 35.42
N ALA A 550 15.98 4.03 36.16
CA ALA A 550 16.89 3.53 37.18
C ALA A 550 16.29 3.53 38.59
N VAL A 551 15.15 4.22 38.77
CA VAL A 551 14.38 4.24 40.03
C VAL A 551 12.90 3.95 39.75
N ALA A 552 12.14 3.67 40.82
CA ALA A 552 10.71 3.37 40.68
C ALA A 552 9.93 4.58 40.15
N ARG A 553 8.99 4.33 39.23
CA ARG A 553 8.05 5.29 38.66
C ARG A 553 6.64 4.78 38.86
N ALA A 554 5.83 5.53 39.61
CA ALA A 554 4.44 5.14 39.91
C ALA A 554 3.55 5.21 38.67
N ASN A 555 3.78 6.23 37.83
CA ASN A 555 3.32 6.32 36.45
C ASN A 555 4.57 6.54 35.60
N PHE A 556 4.69 5.82 34.49
CA PHE A 556 5.64 6.06 33.40
C PHE A 556 4.81 6.06 32.13
N GLY A 557 4.34 7.23 31.74
CA GLY A 557 3.31 7.42 30.72
C GLY A 557 3.87 7.32 29.31
N TRP A 558 3.09 6.78 28.38
CA TRP A 558 3.44 6.62 26.98
C TRP A 558 2.25 6.89 26.06
N ARG A 559 2.53 7.39 24.86
CA ARG A 559 1.58 7.47 23.75
C ARG A 559 2.20 6.91 22.49
N VAL A 560 1.42 6.16 21.73
CA VAL A 560 1.69 5.89 20.31
C VAL A 560 0.90 6.87 19.46
N ILE A 561 1.53 7.44 18.44
CA ILE A 561 0.87 8.21 17.38
C ILE A 561 0.96 7.37 16.10
N ALA A 562 -0.16 7.20 15.39
CA ALA A 562 -0.22 6.61 14.06
C ALA A 562 -0.61 7.66 13.02
N ARG A 563 0.09 7.67 11.88
CA ARG A 563 -0.14 8.58 10.75
C ARG A 563 -0.32 7.78 9.46
N ASP A 564 -1.28 8.17 8.62
CA ASP A 564 -1.45 7.59 7.27
C ASP A 564 -0.43 8.11 6.24
N ASN A 565 0.17 9.28 6.51
CA ASN A 565 1.10 9.97 5.61
C ASN A 565 0.45 10.38 4.27
N ARG A 566 -0.87 10.64 4.23
CA ARG A 566 -1.63 10.96 3.01
C ARG A 566 -1.48 12.43 2.59
N SER A 567 -0.98 12.64 1.37
CA SER A 567 -0.65 13.96 0.84
C SER A 567 -1.88 14.87 0.60
N GLY A 568 -1.91 16.01 1.30
CA GLY A 568 -2.98 17.01 1.21
C GLY A 568 -4.01 16.97 2.33
N GLY A 569 -3.76 16.20 3.38
CA GLY A 569 -4.64 16.10 4.55
C GLY A 569 -4.35 14.81 5.31
N GLY A 570 -3.17 14.77 5.94
CA GLY A 570 -2.70 13.62 6.69
C GLY A 570 -3.64 13.32 7.86
N GLY A 571 -3.98 12.05 8.01
CA GLY A 571 -4.77 11.52 9.09
C GLY A 571 -3.89 11.01 10.21
N VAL A 572 -4.28 11.36 11.44
CA VAL A 572 -3.55 11.08 12.66
C VAL A 572 -4.51 10.58 13.72
N ALA A 573 -4.09 9.53 14.43
CA ALA A 573 -4.71 9.03 15.64
C ALA A 573 -3.63 8.75 16.69
N SER A 574 -4.00 8.70 17.97
CA SER A 574 -3.08 8.27 19.02
C SER A 574 -3.77 7.47 20.12
N SER A 575 -2.99 6.74 20.90
CA SER A 575 -3.47 5.93 22.03
C SER A 575 -2.45 5.96 23.15
N ASP A 576 -2.94 6.00 24.39
CA ASP A 576 -2.11 6.09 25.59
C ASP A 576 -2.00 4.75 26.30
N VAL A 577 -0.87 4.53 26.97
CA VAL A 577 -0.64 3.45 27.93
C VAL A 577 0.21 3.97 29.07
N THR A 578 0.03 3.44 30.28
CA THR A 578 0.87 3.78 31.44
C THR A 578 1.60 2.54 31.91
N LEU A 579 2.94 2.60 31.98
CA LEU A 579 3.75 1.60 32.63
C LEU A 579 3.94 1.94 34.11
N GLN A 580 4.23 0.94 34.94
CA GLN A 580 4.69 1.14 36.31
C GLN A 580 6.09 0.54 36.47
N VAL A 581 7.08 1.35 36.83
CA VAL A 581 8.45 0.87 37.08
C VAL A 581 8.59 0.53 38.56
N ILE A 582 8.85 -0.73 38.85
CA ILE A 582 9.01 -1.26 40.21
C ILE A 582 10.51 -1.43 40.52
N ASN A 583 10.98 -0.79 41.58
CA ASN A 583 12.32 -1.06 42.09
C ASN A 583 12.31 -2.35 42.93
N THR A 584 12.82 -3.43 42.34
CA THR A 584 12.97 -4.75 42.99
C THR A 584 14.38 -4.98 43.57
N GLY A 585 15.23 -3.95 43.55
CA GLY A 585 16.62 -3.99 44.04
C GLY A 585 17.67 -4.38 43.00
N ALA A 586 17.26 -4.84 41.80
CA ALA A 586 18.15 -5.16 40.69
C ALA A 586 17.39 -5.10 39.34
N ALA A 587 18.13 -5.10 38.23
CA ALA A 587 17.56 -5.24 36.89
C ALA A 587 17.44 -6.71 36.48
N PHE A 588 16.35 -7.06 35.79
CA PHE A 588 16.25 -8.34 35.09
C PHE A 588 17.29 -8.33 33.96
N ALA A 589 18.17 -9.33 33.95
CA ALA A 589 19.33 -9.37 33.08
C ALA A 589 19.84 -10.80 32.86
N VAL A 590 20.24 -11.16 31.64
CA VAL A 590 21.01 -12.37 31.34
C VAL A 590 22.31 -12.32 32.14
N THR A 591 22.69 -13.41 32.80
CA THR A 591 23.96 -13.51 33.54
C THR A 591 24.97 -14.45 32.90
N SER A 592 24.52 -15.53 32.26
CA SER A 592 25.38 -16.43 31.46
C SER A 592 24.63 -17.00 30.25
N PRO A 593 25.22 -17.02 29.05
CA PRO A 593 26.55 -16.51 28.70
C PRO A 593 26.58 -14.98 28.55
N ASN A 594 27.69 -14.36 28.97
CA ASN A 594 27.98 -12.91 28.84
C ASN A 594 29.46 -12.66 28.49
N SER A 595 30.14 -13.69 27.99
CA SER A 595 31.57 -13.68 27.67
C SER A 595 31.81 -14.56 26.45
N GLN A 596 32.94 -14.37 25.79
CA GLN A 596 33.35 -15.21 24.66
C GLN A 596 33.58 -16.65 25.14
N VAL A 597 32.57 -17.49 24.93
CA VAL A 597 32.59 -18.93 25.20
C VAL A 597 32.33 -19.70 23.91
N THR A 598 32.74 -20.96 23.87
CA THR A 598 32.41 -21.87 22.77
C THR A 598 31.45 -22.94 23.27
N TRP A 599 30.29 -23.03 22.64
CA TRP A 599 29.28 -24.03 22.86
C TRP A 599 29.30 -25.05 21.71
N SER A 600 29.00 -26.32 22.01
CA SER A 600 28.97 -27.38 21.01
C SER A 600 27.56 -27.97 20.90
N GLY A 601 27.09 -28.19 19.67
CA GLY A 601 25.84 -28.89 19.41
C GLY A 601 25.76 -30.24 20.14
N GLY A 602 24.60 -30.57 20.70
CA GLY A 602 24.39 -31.77 21.51
C GLY A 602 24.94 -31.69 22.94
N GLN A 603 25.48 -30.55 23.38
CA GLN A 603 25.80 -30.33 24.79
C GLN A 603 24.65 -29.62 25.50
N THR A 604 24.26 -30.14 26.67
CA THR A 604 23.46 -29.37 27.63
C THR A 604 24.27 -28.16 28.12
N LYS A 605 23.62 -27.00 28.23
CA LYS A 605 24.17 -25.75 28.79
C LYS A 605 23.17 -25.07 29.69
N THR A 606 23.60 -24.78 30.91
CA THR A 606 22.87 -23.94 31.86
C THR A 606 22.97 -22.47 31.43
N ILE A 607 21.86 -21.93 30.96
CA ILE A 607 21.63 -20.48 30.83
C ILE A 607 21.23 -19.96 32.21
N THR A 608 21.70 -18.78 32.59
CA THR A 608 21.28 -18.13 33.84
C THR A 608 20.93 -16.66 33.63
N TRP A 609 20.00 -16.15 34.44
CA TRP A 609 19.60 -14.76 34.48
C TRP A 609 19.23 -14.32 35.90
N ASN A 610 19.30 -13.02 36.13
CA ASN A 610 18.71 -12.42 37.32
C ASN A 610 17.19 -12.27 37.12
N VAL A 611 16.39 -13.02 37.88
CA VAL A 611 14.93 -12.89 37.94
C VAL A 611 14.47 -11.50 38.39
N ALA A 612 15.31 -10.78 39.15
CA ALA A 612 15.04 -9.43 39.64
C ALA A 612 13.65 -9.25 40.29
N GLY A 613 13.18 -10.27 41.02
CA GLY A 613 11.87 -10.25 41.71
C GLY A 613 10.65 -10.18 40.79
N THR A 614 10.80 -10.44 39.49
CA THR A 614 9.72 -10.28 38.48
C THR A 614 8.64 -11.36 38.53
N THR A 615 8.88 -12.49 39.22
CA THR A 615 7.88 -13.50 39.57
C THR A 615 6.89 -13.07 40.66
N ALA A 616 7.08 -11.87 41.22
CA ALA A 616 6.26 -11.32 42.30
C ALA A 616 6.17 -9.78 42.17
N ASN A 617 5.93 -9.09 43.30
CA ASN A 617 5.86 -7.63 43.40
C ASN A 617 4.77 -6.97 42.53
N GLY A 618 3.81 -7.74 42.01
CA GLY A 618 2.81 -7.24 41.08
C GLY A 618 3.30 -7.17 39.63
N ILE A 619 4.51 -7.65 39.34
CA ILE A 619 5.03 -7.87 37.99
C ILE A 619 4.57 -9.25 37.51
N ASP A 620 4.66 -10.24 38.41
CA ASP A 620 4.02 -11.56 38.39
C ASP A 620 4.27 -12.38 37.10
N THR A 621 5.40 -12.15 36.43
CA THR A 621 5.88 -12.92 35.27
C THR A 621 6.34 -14.30 35.72
N ALA A 622 5.45 -15.29 35.61
CA ALA A 622 5.73 -16.67 36.00
C ALA A 622 6.76 -17.38 35.09
N ASN A 623 6.71 -17.12 33.78
CA ASN A 623 7.51 -17.82 32.76
C ASN A 623 8.26 -16.84 31.84
N VAL A 624 9.35 -17.33 31.26
CA VAL A 624 10.16 -16.64 30.23
C VAL A 624 10.33 -17.51 28.99
N LYS A 625 10.57 -16.87 27.85
CA LYS A 625 11.01 -17.49 26.59
C LYS A 625 12.50 -17.21 26.38
N ILE A 626 13.25 -18.22 25.93
CA ILE A 626 14.69 -18.15 25.66
C ILE A 626 14.92 -18.38 24.17
N SER A 627 15.49 -17.39 23.48
CA SER A 627 15.73 -17.42 22.04
C SER A 627 17.19 -17.11 21.69
N LEU A 628 17.72 -17.81 20.70
CA LEU A 628 19.08 -17.73 20.18
C LEU A 628 19.09 -16.99 18.84
N SER A 629 19.98 -15.99 18.77
CA SER A 629 20.45 -15.32 17.56
C SER A 629 21.74 -15.99 17.08
N LEU A 630 21.96 -15.99 15.78
CA LEU A 630 23.25 -16.35 15.15
C LEU A 630 23.88 -15.17 14.36
N ASP A 631 23.29 -13.98 14.41
CA ASP A 631 23.59 -12.82 13.54
C ASP A 631 24.00 -11.54 14.30
N GLY A 632 24.49 -11.68 15.54
CA GLY A 632 24.86 -10.56 16.41
C GLY A 632 23.70 -9.96 17.21
N GLY A 633 22.51 -10.58 17.18
CA GLY A 633 21.32 -10.18 17.93
C GLY A 633 20.33 -9.34 17.14
N ASN A 634 20.46 -9.32 15.81
CA ASN A 634 19.53 -8.62 14.92
C ASN A 634 18.24 -9.42 14.72
N THR A 635 18.32 -10.76 14.68
CA THR A 635 17.16 -11.67 14.64
C THR A 635 17.31 -12.84 15.60
N TYR A 636 16.18 -13.35 16.13
CA TYR A 636 16.15 -14.46 17.09
C TYR A 636 15.28 -15.63 16.58
N PRO A 637 15.67 -16.29 15.47
CA PRO A 637 14.84 -17.31 14.81
C PRO A 637 14.84 -18.66 15.55
N VAL A 638 15.83 -18.94 16.41
CA VAL A 638 15.96 -20.24 17.09
C VAL A 638 15.40 -20.13 18.51
N ALA A 639 14.24 -20.72 18.79
CA ALA A 639 13.76 -20.89 20.16
C ALA A 639 14.54 -22.04 20.84
N LEU A 640 15.09 -21.79 22.03
CA LEU A 640 15.71 -22.83 22.88
C LEU A 640 14.74 -23.33 23.94
N ALA A 641 13.95 -22.42 24.53
CA ALA A 641 12.81 -22.74 25.38
C ALA A 641 11.66 -21.78 25.06
N ASN A 642 10.55 -22.30 24.53
CA ASN A 642 9.38 -21.46 24.20
C ASN A 642 8.62 -20.97 25.45
N SER A 643 8.74 -21.69 26.57
CA SER A 643 8.26 -21.28 27.89
C SER A 643 8.93 -22.14 28.96
N THR A 644 9.77 -21.54 29.79
CA THR A 644 10.27 -22.15 31.05
C THR A 644 9.95 -21.24 32.24
N ALA A 645 10.12 -21.74 33.46
CA ALA A 645 9.90 -21.00 34.70
C ALA A 645 10.88 -19.82 34.81
N ASN A 646 10.41 -18.70 35.37
CA ASN A 646 11.23 -17.52 35.62
C ASN A 646 11.98 -17.61 36.96
N ASP A 647 12.77 -18.68 37.17
CA ASP A 647 13.48 -18.94 38.43
C ASP A 647 14.99 -18.57 38.42
N GLY A 648 15.53 -18.29 37.23
CA GLY A 648 16.89 -17.78 37.02
C GLY A 648 17.86 -18.77 36.35
N SER A 649 17.42 -20.00 36.04
CA SER A 649 18.27 -21.02 35.43
C SER A 649 17.50 -21.96 34.51
N GLU A 650 18.01 -22.25 33.32
CA GLU A 650 17.46 -23.26 32.40
C GLU A 650 18.59 -24.08 31.78
N ASP A 651 18.50 -25.41 31.83
CA ASP A 651 19.40 -26.32 31.11
C ASP A 651 18.83 -26.60 29.71
N ILE A 652 19.36 -25.91 28.69
CA ILE A 652 18.99 -26.14 27.28
C ILE A 652 19.94 -27.13 26.63
N GLU A 653 19.48 -27.86 25.60
CA GLU A 653 20.39 -28.53 24.65
C GLU A 653 20.83 -27.51 23.60
N VAL A 654 22.14 -27.37 23.38
CA VAL A 654 22.65 -26.53 22.30
C VAL A 654 22.31 -27.20 20.97
N PRO A 655 21.53 -26.54 20.08
CA PRO A 655 21.10 -27.16 18.84
C PRO A 655 22.30 -27.46 17.93
N PHE A 656 22.15 -28.46 17.07
CA PHE A 656 23.09 -28.79 15.99
C PHE A 656 23.02 -27.77 14.83
N ALA A 657 23.07 -26.49 15.17
CA ALA A 657 22.96 -25.37 14.24
C ALA A 657 24.23 -25.22 13.38
N THR A 658 24.07 -24.53 12.25
CA THR A 658 25.18 -23.97 11.48
C THR A 658 25.99 -23.05 12.40
N GLY A 659 27.26 -23.38 12.63
CA GLY A 659 28.09 -22.69 13.62
C GLY A 659 28.26 -21.20 13.31
N SER A 660 28.17 -20.36 14.34
CA SER A 660 28.33 -18.90 14.25
C SER A 660 29.25 -18.40 15.37
N THR A 661 30.02 -17.35 15.09
CA THR A 661 30.83 -16.61 16.07
C THR A 661 30.13 -15.34 16.58
N GLN A 662 28.88 -15.11 16.18
CA GLN A 662 28.06 -13.95 16.52
C GLN A 662 26.75 -14.41 17.20
N ALA A 663 26.86 -15.40 18.08
CA ALA A 663 25.70 -15.92 18.80
C ALA A 663 25.34 -14.98 19.96
N ARG A 664 24.05 -14.70 20.12
CA ARG A 664 23.47 -13.90 21.21
C ARG A 664 22.23 -14.59 21.74
N LEU A 665 21.95 -14.47 23.03
CA LEU A 665 20.72 -14.94 23.64
C LEU A 665 19.83 -13.76 24.03
N LYS A 666 18.52 -13.93 23.87
CA LYS A 666 17.48 -13.07 24.42
C LYS A 666 16.64 -13.89 25.38
N ILE A 667 16.37 -13.34 26.55
CA ILE A 667 15.40 -13.88 27.50
C ILE A 667 14.29 -12.84 27.65
N GLU A 668 13.06 -13.22 27.31
CA GLU A 668 11.90 -12.32 27.23
C GLU A 668 10.75 -12.82 28.10
N ALA A 669 10.06 -11.90 28.77
CA ALA A 669 8.94 -12.22 29.64
C ALA A 669 7.73 -12.76 28.83
N ILE A 670 7.07 -13.79 29.35
CA ILE A 670 5.79 -14.25 28.79
C ILE A 670 4.67 -13.53 29.53
N GLY A 671 3.83 -12.80 28.78
CA GLY A 671 2.73 -11.99 29.33
C GLY A 671 3.13 -10.61 29.83
N ASN A 672 4.39 -10.18 29.62
CA ASN A 672 4.89 -8.86 29.99
C ASN A 672 5.89 -8.36 28.92
N ILE A 673 6.25 -7.08 28.92
CA ILE A 673 6.99 -6.42 27.82
C ILE A 673 8.51 -6.31 28.03
N PHE A 674 9.03 -6.72 29.19
CA PHE A 674 10.45 -6.61 29.52
C PHE A 674 11.26 -7.83 29.03
N PHE A 675 12.53 -7.61 28.74
CA PHE A 675 13.48 -8.62 28.27
C PHE A 675 14.92 -8.22 28.58
N ASP A 676 15.89 -9.10 28.36
CA ASP A 676 17.30 -8.73 28.24
C ASP A 676 18.05 -9.56 27.17
N ILE A 677 19.22 -9.09 26.75
CA ILE A 677 20.09 -9.71 25.74
C ILE A 677 21.51 -9.90 26.28
N SER A 678 22.15 -11.03 25.96
CA SER A 678 23.55 -11.31 26.31
C SER A 678 24.51 -10.22 25.78
N ASN A 679 25.29 -9.63 26.68
CA ASN A 679 26.11 -8.42 26.46
C ASN A 679 27.31 -8.64 25.51
N GLN A 680 27.66 -9.89 25.18
CA GLN A 680 28.78 -10.26 24.31
C GLN A 680 28.40 -11.38 23.36
N ASP A 681 29.04 -11.40 22.19
CA ASP A 681 28.96 -12.51 21.25
C ASP A 681 29.68 -13.74 21.79
N PHE A 682 29.08 -14.91 21.57
CA PHE A 682 29.71 -16.20 21.82
C PHE A 682 29.72 -17.07 20.56
N THR A 683 30.43 -18.20 20.60
CA THR A 683 30.60 -19.10 19.47
C THR A 683 29.81 -20.39 19.66
N VAL A 684 29.13 -20.86 18.60
CA VAL A 684 28.52 -22.19 18.51
C VAL A 684 29.26 -23.01 17.45
N ILE A 685 29.65 -24.24 17.78
CA ILE A 685 30.30 -25.22 16.89
C ILE A 685 29.56 -26.55 16.89
N ASN A 686 29.86 -27.42 15.91
CA ASN A 686 29.32 -28.79 15.83
C ASN A 686 30.40 -29.82 16.22
N VAL A 687 30.02 -30.99 16.77
CA VAL A 687 30.92 -32.01 17.34
C VAL A 687 30.45 -33.44 16.99
N PRO A 688 31.34 -34.36 16.56
CA PRO A 688 30.96 -35.73 16.16
C PRO A 688 30.81 -36.71 17.34
N VAL A 689 30.01 -37.76 17.12
CA VAL A 689 29.59 -38.77 18.11
C VAL A 689 30.23 -40.16 17.89
N SER A 690 29.85 -41.15 18.71
CA SER A 690 30.40 -42.52 18.79
C SER A 690 30.62 -43.22 17.43
N THR A 691 31.79 -43.85 17.25
CA THR A 691 32.37 -44.20 15.95
C THR A 691 31.82 -45.48 15.29
N ALA A 692 31.21 -46.39 16.07
CA ALA A 692 30.66 -47.65 15.55
C ALA A 692 29.22 -47.46 15.00
N LYS A 693 29.08 -46.57 14.01
CA LYS A 693 27.81 -46.32 13.28
C LYS A 693 27.22 -47.63 12.73
N THR A 694 25.90 -47.73 12.68
CA THR A 694 25.22 -48.69 11.79
C THR A 694 25.45 -48.29 10.32
N GLY A 695 25.12 -49.18 9.40
CA GLY A 695 25.03 -48.85 7.98
C GLY A 695 23.88 -47.87 7.71
N LYS A 696 23.88 -47.27 6.51
CA LYS A 696 22.72 -46.52 6.00
C LYS A 696 21.47 -47.41 6.07
N PRO A 697 20.33 -46.96 6.65
CA PRO A 697 19.08 -47.69 6.59
C PRO A 697 18.65 -47.84 5.13
N LEU A 698 18.02 -48.94 4.78
CA LEU A 698 17.47 -49.17 3.46
C LEU A 698 15.97 -49.40 3.61
N LEU A 699 15.14 -48.57 2.99
CA LEU A 699 13.70 -48.80 2.91
C LEU A 699 13.49 -50.07 2.07
N THR A 700 12.68 -51.01 2.56
CA THR A 700 12.43 -52.26 1.84
C THR A 700 11.45 -52.04 0.69
N THR A 701 11.52 -52.89 -0.34
CA THR A 701 10.68 -52.80 -1.57
C THR A 701 9.18 -53.03 -1.35
N GLY A 702 8.75 -53.33 -0.13
CA GLY A 702 7.35 -53.38 0.31
C GLY A 702 6.95 -52.20 1.19
N SER A 703 7.83 -51.22 1.38
CA SER A 703 7.58 -49.97 2.11
C SER A 703 7.99 -48.71 1.33
N ASP A 704 8.80 -48.86 0.28
CA ASP A 704 8.95 -47.89 -0.82
C ASP A 704 7.77 -48.09 -1.79
N SER A 705 6.99 -47.04 -2.09
CA SER A 705 5.64 -47.21 -2.69
C SER A 705 5.35 -46.31 -3.87
N GLY A 706 4.40 -46.75 -4.70
CA GLY A 706 3.93 -46.01 -5.85
C GLY A 706 4.54 -46.54 -7.14
N THR A 707 5.15 -45.64 -7.92
CA THR A 707 5.56 -45.93 -9.31
C THR A 707 6.95 -46.56 -9.42
N SER A 708 7.74 -46.49 -8.35
CA SER A 708 9.01 -47.19 -8.16
C SER A 708 9.05 -47.76 -6.73
N ASN A 709 10.05 -48.60 -6.45
CA ASN A 709 10.30 -49.20 -5.14
C ASN A 709 11.80 -49.20 -4.77
N THR A 710 12.52 -48.19 -5.28
CA THR A 710 13.97 -47.98 -5.06
C THR A 710 14.41 -46.52 -4.94
N ASP A 711 13.45 -45.58 -4.95
CA ASP A 711 13.62 -44.13 -4.98
C ASP A 711 13.41 -43.45 -3.62
N GLY A 712 12.89 -44.17 -2.62
CA GLY A 712 12.68 -43.64 -1.28
C GLY A 712 11.48 -42.73 -1.15
N LEU A 713 10.41 -42.98 -1.90
CA LEU A 713 9.17 -42.22 -1.89
C LEU A 713 8.03 -43.13 -1.42
N THR A 714 7.23 -42.69 -0.44
CA THR A 714 6.27 -43.61 0.20
C THR A 714 5.05 -42.94 0.80
N ASN A 715 3.89 -43.58 0.64
CA ASN A 715 2.67 -43.25 1.35
C ASN A 715 2.48 -43.98 2.68
N LEU A 716 3.54 -44.64 3.18
CA LEU A 716 3.59 -45.20 4.52
C LEU A 716 4.25 -44.19 5.47
N ASN A 717 3.51 -43.75 6.49
CA ASN A 717 3.93 -42.69 7.40
C ASN A 717 4.00 -43.10 8.88
N ASN A 718 3.98 -44.41 9.20
CA ASN A 718 3.94 -44.91 10.58
C ASN A 718 2.71 -44.42 11.39
N SER A 719 1.60 -44.10 10.71
CA SER A 719 0.26 -44.16 11.32
C SER A 719 -0.26 -45.60 11.34
N SER A 720 -1.46 -45.84 11.91
CA SER A 720 -1.91 -47.21 12.12
C SER A 720 -2.31 -47.92 10.83
N GLY A 721 -1.76 -49.12 10.61
CA GLY A 721 -1.83 -49.85 9.34
C GLY A 721 -0.89 -49.33 8.26
N LYS A 722 0.02 -48.39 8.58
CA LYS A 722 0.96 -47.72 7.66
C LYS A 722 2.41 -47.86 8.15
N SER A 723 2.74 -48.98 8.80
CA SER A 723 4.10 -49.31 9.25
C SER A 723 5.09 -49.52 8.09
N LEU A 724 6.31 -48.99 8.22
CA LEU A 724 7.41 -49.19 7.27
C LEU A 724 8.35 -50.29 7.78
N VAL A 725 9.14 -50.87 6.88
CA VAL A 725 10.23 -51.80 7.23
C VAL A 725 11.55 -51.33 6.63
N PHE A 726 12.56 -51.18 7.48
CA PHE A 726 13.92 -50.80 7.12
C PHE A 726 14.93 -51.91 7.40
N ASP A 727 15.83 -52.17 6.46
CA ASP A 727 17.01 -53.00 6.68
C ASP A 727 18.18 -52.11 7.13
N VAL A 728 18.75 -52.40 8.31
CA VAL A 728 19.84 -51.62 8.92
C VAL A 728 21.13 -52.47 8.97
N PRO A 729 22.15 -52.21 8.13
CA PRO A 729 23.40 -52.97 8.11
C PRO A 729 24.35 -52.64 9.30
N ASN A 730 25.47 -53.37 9.39
CA ASN A 730 26.57 -53.15 10.34
C ASN A 730 26.15 -53.11 11.82
N THR A 731 25.15 -53.93 12.19
CA THR A 731 24.65 -54.02 13.57
C THR A 731 25.50 -54.96 14.41
N ILE A 732 25.79 -54.56 15.64
CA ILE A 732 26.50 -55.37 16.63
C ILE A 732 25.54 -56.46 17.15
N ASN A 733 26.02 -57.69 17.31
CA ASN A 733 25.18 -58.77 17.82
C ASN A 733 24.73 -58.49 19.27
N GLY A 734 23.42 -58.44 19.49
CA GLY A 734 22.81 -58.09 20.78
C GLY A 734 22.72 -56.59 21.08
N SER A 735 22.99 -55.69 20.12
CA SER A 735 22.71 -54.25 20.31
C SER A 735 21.21 -53.96 20.22
N ILE A 736 20.76 -52.87 20.84
CA ILE A 736 19.46 -52.28 20.52
C ILE A 736 19.68 -51.39 19.31
N VAL A 737 18.94 -51.65 18.22
CA VAL A 737 18.97 -50.84 17.00
C VAL A 737 17.73 -49.97 16.98
N ARG A 738 17.92 -48.66 16.86
CA ARG A 738 16.83 -47.67 16.86
C ARG A 738 16.83 -46.89 15.55
N VAL A 739 15.68 -46.83 14.90
CA VAL A 739 15.47 -46.06 13.68
C VAL A 739 14.68 -44.81 14.02
N TYR A 740 15.21 -43.66 13.61
CA TYR A 740 14.66 -42.34 13.85
C TYR A 740 14.32 -41.67 12.53
N SER A 741 13.20 -40.94 12.49
CA SER A 741 12.89 -39.94 11.47
C SER A 741 13.01 -38.57 12.13
N ASP A 742 13.86 -37.70 11.59
CA ASP A 742 14.04 -36.31 12.05
C ASP A 742 14.31 -36.21 13.57
N GLY A 743 15.04 -37.18 14.12
CA GLY A 743 15.34 -37.31 15.55
C GLY A 743 14.25 -37.96 16.41
N THR A 744 13.05 -38.21 15.87
CA THR A 744 11.94 -38.91 16.55
C THR A 744 12.04 -40.42 16.35
N LEU A 745 11.93 -41.19 17.44
CA LEU A 745 12.01 -42.66 17.40
C LEU A 745 10.78 -43.26 16.72
N ILE A 746 10.96 -43.94 15.59
CA ILE A 746 9.87 -44.58 14.82
C ILE A 746 9.94 -46.12 14.82
N GLY A 747 11.07 -46.73 15.18
CA GLY A 747 11.20 -48.19 15.20
C GLY A 747 12.37 -48.70 16.04
N THR A 748 12.21 -49.92 16.59
CA THR A 748 13.23 -50.57 17.43
C THR A 748 13.38 -52.04 17.07
N GLY A 749 14.62 -52.49 16.86
CA GLY A 749 14.96 -53.90 16.61
C GLY A 749 16.20 -54.34 17.39
N THR A 750 16.63 -55.58 17.16
CA THR A 750 17.82 -56.18 17.82
C THR A 750 18.90 -56.46 16.79
N GLY A 751 20.11 -55.95 17.04
CA GLY A 751 21.29 -56.19 16.21
C GLY A 751 21.70 -57.65 16.23
N ASN A 752 22.11 -58.19 15.08
CA ASN A 752 22.38 -59.63 14.89
C ASN A 752 23.82 -59.95 14.44
N GLY A 753 24.70 -58.95 14.39
CA GLY A 753 26.05 -59.08 13.85
C GLY A 753 26.16 -58.81 12.35
N GLY A 754 25.07 -58.41 11.69
CA GLY A 754 24.99 -58.09 10.28
C GLY A 754 23.91 -57.04 10.02
N THR A 755 22.92 -57.36 9.19
CA THR A 755 21.76 -56.49 8.94
C THR A 755 20.60 -56.87 9.86
N ALA A 756 20.14 -55.93 10.69
CA ALA A 756 18.90 -56.08 11.45
C ALA A 756 17.75 -55.44 10.66
N GLN A 757 16.62 -56.14 10.56
CA GLN A 757 15.39 -55.58 10.00
C GLN A 757 14.58 -54.91 11.12
N VAL A 758 14.13 -53.69 10.89
CA VAL A 758 13.39 -52.87 11.85
C VAL A 758 12.07 -52.43 11.22
N THR A 759 10.97 -53.00 11.72
CA THR A 759 9.62 -52.51 11.46
C THR A 759 9.34 -51.28 12.34
N THR A 760 8.67 -50.28 11.80
CA THR A 760 8.23 -49.12 12.57
C THR A 760 7.04 -49.48 13.48
N ASN A 761 6.89 -48.77 14.59
CA ASN A 761 6.12 -49.22 15.75
C ASN A 761 4.71 -48.63 15.88
N GLU A 762 4.25 -47.87 14.88
CA GLU A 762 3.00 -47.09 14.85
C GLU A 762 2.82 -46.08 16.01
N SER A 763 3.85 -45.78 16.80
CA SER A 763 3.76 -44.88 17.97
C SER A 763 4.07 -43.41 17.66
N ALA A 764 4.57 -43.12 16.46
CA ALA A 764 4.98 -41.78 16.05
C ALA A 764 4.80 -41.65 14.53
N THR A 765 3.71 -40.99 14.13
CA THR A 765 3.42 -40.72 12.72
C THR A 765 4.36 -39.64 12.17
N MET A 766 5.01 -39.94 11.05
CA MET A 766 5.78 -38.99 10.27
C MET A 766 4.81 -38.06 9.51
N ALA A 767 5.09 -36.76 9.48
CA ALA A 767 4.35 -35.84 8.62
C ALA A 767 4.83 -35.94 7.17
N ASP A 768 4.06 -35.43 6.22
CA ASP A 768 4.42 -35.48 4.80
C ASP A 768 5.54 -34.48 4.45
N GLY A 769 6.32 -34.77 3.41
CA GLY A 769 7.57 -34.12 3.03
C GLY A 769 8.81 -34.99 3.25
N LEU A 770 9.99 -34.41 3.04
CA LEU A 770 11.28 -35.08 3.21
C LEU A 770 11.52 -35.45 4.70
N ARG A 771 11.92 -36.70 4.94
CA ARG A 771 12.27 -37.28 6.24
C ARG A 771 13.66 -37.87 6.19
N THR A 772 14.55 -37.39 7.05
CA THR A 772 15.91 -37.90 7.19
C THR A 772 15.87 -39.09 8.15
N ILE A 773 15.91 -40.30 7.59
CA ILE A 773 15.95 -41.56 8.35
C ILE A 773 17.39 -41.90 8.72
N VAL A 774 17.63 -42.04 10.02
CA VAL A 774 18.92 -42.46 10.58
C VAL A 774 18.71 -43.65 11.50
N ALA A 775 19.71 -44.54 11.56
CA ALA A 775 19.76 -45.59 12.55
C ALA A 775 20.92 -45.37 13.52
N ARG A 776 20.67 -45.72 14.77
CA ARG A 776 21.67 -45.77 15.83
C ARG A 776 21.68 -47.16 16.44
N GLN A 777 22.80 -47.52 17.06
CA GLN A 777 22.88 -48.71 17.89
C GLN A 777 23.45 -48.41 19.28
N GLU A 778 22.84 -49.02 20.27
CA GLU A 778 23.29 -49.02 21.67
C GLU A 778 23.88 -50.39 21.99
N ALA A 779 25.16 -50.43 22.37
CA ALA A 779 25.88 -51.67 22.64
C ALA A 779 26.57 -51.62 24.01
N GLY A 780 26.29 -52.62 24.86
CA GLY A 780 26.97 -52.79 26.15
C GLY A 780 26.72 -51.70 27.20
N GLY A 781 25.64 -50.91 27.07
CA GLY A 781 25.35 -49.79 27.97
C GLY A 781 26.21 -48.54 27.74
N LEU A 782 26.88 -48.45 26.59
CA LEU A 782 27.47 -47.20 26.10
C LEU A 782 26.37 -46.30 25.51
N PRO A 783 26.56 -44.96 25.46
CA PRO A 783 25.70 -44.07 24.69
C PRO A 783 25.56 -44.53 23.23
N GLU A 784 24.45 -44.17 22.60
CA GLU A 784 24.16 -44.53 21.20
C GLU A 784 25.31 -44.18 20.25
N SER A 785 25.46 -44.98 19.18
CA SER A 785 26.31 -44.61 18.05
C SER A 785 25.94 -43.23 17.51
N ALA A 786 26.89 -42.55 16.86
CA ALA A 786 26.50 -41.50 15.92
C ALA A 786 25.47 -42.04 14.92
N ASP A 787 24.63 -41.15 14.40
CA ASP A 787 23.73 -41.45 13.29
C ASP A 787 24.49 -42.15 12.16
N SER A 788 23.93 -43.19 11.56
CA SER A 788 24.38 -43.73 10.28
C SER A 788 24.42 -42.65 9.19
N ASN A 789 24.94 -42.98 8.01
CA ASN A 789 24.65 -42.14 6.83
C ASN A 789 23.14 -42.15 6.59
N SER A 790 22.54 -40.99 6.29
CA SER A 790 21.08 -40.88 6.15
C SER A 790 20.54 -41.70 4.98
N LEU A 791 19.35 -42.24 5.20
CA LEU A 791 18.38 -42.45 4.13
C LEU A 791 17.37 -41.32 4.23
N ASP A 792 17.50 -40.32 3.38
CA ASP A 792 16.41 -39.40 3.15
C ASP A 792 15.34 -40.15 2.36
N ILE A 793 14.11 -40.19 2.88
CA ILE A 793 12.90 -40.65 2.18
C ILE A 793 11.95 -39.45 2.06
N THR A 794 11.05 -39.45 1.09
CA THR A 794 9.92 -38.54 1.09
C THR A 794 8.68 -39.31 1.51
N VAL A 795 8.05 -38.86 2.60
CA VAL A 795 6.74 -39.37 3.04
C VAL A 795 5.68 -38.51 2.38
N ASP A 796 4.69 -39.12 1.75
CA ASP A 796 3.64 -38.39 1.04
C ASP A 796 2.33 -39.20 1.10
N THR A 797 1.34 -38.70 1.86
CA THR A 797 0.08 -39.40 2.11
C THR A 797 -1.16 -38.63 1.65
N VAL A 798 -0.97 -37.49 0.99
CA VAL A 798 -2.04 -36.67 0.42
C VAL A 798 -2.16 -36.99 -1.07
N GLY A 799 -3.36 -37.37 -1.51
CA GLY A 799 -3.61 -37.63 -2.93
C GLY A 799 -3.74 -36.34 -3.76
N PRO A 800 -3.18 -36.29 -4.99
CA PRO A 800 -3.06 -35.06 -5.76
C PRO A 800 -4.35 -34.27 -5.88
N SER A 801 -4.29 -33.04 -5.38
CA SER A 801 -5.38 -32.06 -5.48
C SER A 801 -5.32 -31.31 -6.81
N LEU A 802 -6.43 -30.67 -7.20
CA LEU A 802 -6.49 -29.83 -8.39
C LEU A 802 -6.09 -28.39 -8.04
N ALA A 803 -5.06 -27.85 -8.70
CA ALA A 803 -4.62 -26.47 -8.53
C ALA A 803 -5.57 -25.46 -9.19
N LEU A 804 -6.28 -25.89 -10.24
CA LEU A 804 -7.36 -25.15 -10.89
C LEU A 804 -8.54 -26.11 -11.11
N PRO A 805 -9.79 -25.61 -11.13
CA PRO A 805 -10.94 -26.42 -11.53
C PRO A 805 -10.69 -27.12 -12.87
N ALA A 806 -11.09 -28.38 -12.98
CA ALA A 806 -11.05 -29.09 -14.25
C ALA A 806 -11.94 -28.39 -15.29
N ASN A 807 -11.56 -28.48 -16.57
CA ASN A 807 -12.28 -27.81 -17.65
C ASN A 807 -12.41 -28.69 -18.89
N PHE A 808 -13.60 -28.74 -19.46
CA PHE A 808 -13.86 -29.27 -20.80
C PHE A 808 -13.77 -28.16 -21.86
N ASP A 809 -13.16 -28.43 -23.02
CA ASP A 809 -13.11 -27.51 -24.16
C ASP A 809 -13.44 -28.20 -25.50
N LEU A 810 -14.02 -27.41 -26.41
CA LEU A 810 -14.56 -27.85 -27.70
C LEU A 810 -13.67 -27.58 -28.91
N THR A 811 -12.55 -26.87 -28.74
CA THR A 811 -11.59 -26.67 -29.84
C THR A 811 -11.20 -28.03 -30.45
N PRO A 812 -11.56 -28.36 -31.72
CA PRO A 812 -11.44 -29.73 -32.20
C PRO A 812 -9.98 -30.20 -32.29
N ALA A 813 -9.58 -31.34 -31.73
CA ALA A 813 -10.36 -32.35 -31.01
C ALA A 813 -10.68 -31.98 -29.54
N HIS A 814 -11.88 -32.32 -29.07
CA HIS A 814 -12.35 -31.99 -27.71
C HIS A 814 -11.34 -32.45 -26.65
N SER A 815 -11.25 -31.70 -25.56
CA SER A 815 -10.40 -32.06 -24.43
C SER A 815 -11.09 -31.92 -23.07
N VAL A 816 -10.70 -32.77 -22.13
CA VAL A 816 -10.88 -32.54 -20.69
C VAL A 816 -9.51 -32.27 -20.10
N THR A 817 -9.36 -31.14 -19.42
CA THR A 817 -8.11 -30.69 -18.80
C THR A 817 -8.22 -30.78 -17.28
N PHE A 818 -7.23 -31.41 -16.66
CA PHE A 818 -6.99 -31.36 -15.22
C PHE A 818 -5.63 -30.69 -14.96
N VAL A 819 -5.59 -29.74 -14.03
CA VAL A 819 -4.35 -29.11 -13.55
C VAL A 819 -4.16 -29.50 -12.10
N PHE A 820 -3.13 -30.29 -11.82
CA PHE A 820 -2.83 -30.79 -10.49
C PHE A 820 -1.95 -29.81 -9.71
N GLY A 821 -1.91 -29.92 -8.39
CA GLY A 821 -0.99 -29.16 -7.52
C GLY A 821 0.46 -29.68 -7.52
N GLU A 822 0.71 -30.81 -8.18
CA GLU A 822 1.98 -31.53 -8.17
C GLU A 822 2.16 -32.41 -9.41
N ASP A 823 3.29 -33.12 -9.52
CA ASP A 823 3.60 -33.92 -10.70
C ASP A 823 3.02 -35.34 -10.65
N VAL A 824 1.99 -35.58 -11.48
CA VAL A 824 1.37 -36.90 -11.70
C VAL A 824 1.90 -37.63 -12.95
N SER A 825 3.03 -37.18 -13.51
CA SER A 825 3.62 -37.72 -14.76
C SER A 825 3.78 -39.24 -14.75
N ALA A 826 4.20 -39.82 -13.63
CA ALA A 826 4.48 -41.24 -13.49
C ALA A 826 3.19 -42.08 -13.50
N GLY A 827 2.18 -41.70 -12.71
CA GLY A 827 0.86 -42.36 -12.70
C GLY A 827 0.15 -42.25 -14.04
N ILE A 828 0.22 -41.09 -14.70
CA ILE A 828 -0.30 -40.90 -16.08
C ILE A 828 0.47 -41.77 -17.08
N THR A 829 1.79 -41.90 -16.95
CA THR A 829 2.60 -42.76 -17.83
C THR A 829 2.25 -44.24 -17.66
N GLN A 830 1.96 -44.69 -16.44
CA GLN A 830 1.56 -46.07 -16.14
C GLN A 830 0.14 -46.40 -16.63
N LEU A 831 -0.81 -45.49 -16.44
CA LEU A 831 -2.24 -45.73 -16.71
C LEU A 831 -2.68 -45.28 -18.12
N GLN A 832 -1.94 -44.38 -18.77
CA GLN A 832 -2.26 -43.81 -20.08
C GLN A 832 -3.71 -43.30 -20.13
N GLY A 833 -4.50 -43.65 -21.15
CA GLY A 833 -5.92 -43.29 -21.26
C GLY A 833 -6.82 -43.84 -20.13
N ALA A 834 -6.33 -44.75 -19.27
CA ALA A 834 -7.03 -45.16 -18.05
C ALA A 834 -6.76 -44.26 -16.82
N SER A 835 -5.90 -43.24 -16.95
CA SER A 835 -5.77 -42.18 -15.92
C SER A 835 -6.97 -41.20 -15.90
N LEU A 836 -7.93 -41.37 -16.81
CA LEU A 836 -9.24 -40.73 -16.78
C LEU A 836 -10.34 -41.79 -16.84
N SER A 837 -11.23 -41.80 -15.85
CA SER A 837 -12.55 -42.41 -15.96
C SER A 837 -13.52 -41.36 -16.51
N LEU A 838 -14.07 -41.59 -17.69
CA LEU A 838 -15.05 -40.69 -18.32
C LEU A 838 -16.32 -41.47 -18.64
N VAL A 839 -17.42 -41.15 -17.96
CA VAL A 839 -18.73 -41.81 -18.15
C VAL A 839 -19.68 -40.87 -18.85
N ASN A 840 -20.31 -41.29 -19.95
CA ASN A 840 -21.47 -40.60 -20.51
C ASN A 840 -22.70 -41.09 -19.75
N ASN A 841 -23.22 -40.24 -18.85
CA ASN A 841 -24.32 -40.54 -17.95
C ASN A 841 -25.65 -40.74 -18.71
N THR A 842 -25.87 -39.99 -19.79
CA THR A 842 -27.06 -40.12 -20.67
C THR A 842 -27.22 -41.53 -21.26
N SER A 843 -26.11 -42.19 -21.61
CA SER A 843 -26.06 -43.56 -22.14
C SER A 843 -25.66 -44.61 -21.11
N GLY A 844 -25.41 -44.21 -19.86
CA GLY A 844 -24.86 -45.07 -18.80
C GLY A 844 -23.52 -45.74 -19.12
N SER A 845 -22.78 -45.23 -20.12
CA SER A 845 -21.67 -45.97 -20.75
C SER A 845 -20.32 -45.23 -20.58
N PRO A 846 -19.25 -45.93 -20.15
CA PRO A 846 -17.92 -45.35 -20.10
C PRO A 846 -17.33 -45.16 -21.50
N VAL A 847 -16.66 -44.03 -21.72
CA VAL A 847 -15.75 -43.86 -22.86
C VAL A 847 -14.57 -44.81 -22.63
N ALA A 848 -14.33 -45.71 -23.58
CA ALA A 848 -13.27 -46.70 -23.44
C ALA A 848 -11.90 -46.01 -23.33
N SER A 849 -11.08 -46.44 -22.36
CA SER A 849 -9.74 -45.87 -22.12
C SER A 849 -8.81 -45.97 -23.34
N GLY A 850 -9.02 -46.94 -24.23
CA GLY A 850 -8.32 -47.06 -25.52
C GLY A 850 -8.72 -46.01 -26.57
N SER A 851 -9.81 -45.26 -26.36
CA SER A 851 -10.21 -44.11 -27.19
C SER A 851 -9.71 -42.77 -26.64
N ILE A 852 -9.19 -42.76 -25.42
CA ILE A 852 -8.67 -41.58 -24.71
C ILE A 852 -7.15 -41.54 -24.88
N ALA A 853 -6.62 -40.40 -25.33
CA ALA A 853 -5.19 -40.12 -25.35
C ALA A 853 -4.88 -38.95 -24.41
N VAL A 854 -3.94 -39.17 -23.49
CA VAL A 854 -3.49 -38.16 -22.54
C VAL A 854 -2.17 -37.53 -23.00
N SER A 855 -2.15 -36.20 -23.09
CA SER A 855 -0.91 -35.42 -23.14
C SER A 855 -0.68 -34.81 -21.77
N TYR A 856 0.56 -34.82 -21.28
CA TYR A 856 0.89 -34.27 -19.97
C TYR A 856 2.10 -33.35 -20.03
N ASN A 857 1.96 -32.16 -19.46
CA ASN A 857 3.01 -31.16 -19.36
C ASN A 857 3.42 -30.98 -17.89
N ALA A 858 4.52 -31.59 -17.49
CA ALA A 858 5.07 -31.50 -16.13
C ALA A 858 5.45 -30.07 -15.72
N GLY A 859 5.82 -29.21 -16.69
CA GLY A 859 6.12 -27.80 -16.42
C GLY A 859 4.91 -26.93 -16.07
N THR A 860 3.70 -27.45 -16.26
CA THR A 860 2.42 -26.81 -15.88
C THR A 860 1.49 -27.74 -15.10
N GLN A 861 1.98 -28.92 -14.69
CA GLN A 861 1.21 -29.98 -13.99
C GLN A 861 -0.15 -30.28 -14.65
N THR A 862 -0.20 -30.18 -15.98
CA THR A 862 -1.45 -30.18 -16.77
C THR A 862 -1.60 -31.48 -17.55
N ALA A 863 -2.67 -32.22 -17.29
CA ALA A 863 -3.11 -33.35 -18.10
C ALA A 863 -4.23 -32.92 -19.05
N ILE A 864 -4.00 -33.04 -20.35
CA ILE A 864 -4.99 -32.78 -21.41
C ILE A 864 -5.39 -34.13 -22.00
N TYR A 865 -6.60 -34.57 -21.67
CA TYR A 865 -7.23 -35.77 -22.19
C TYR A 865 -7.99 -35.44 -23.47
N THR A 866 -7.60 -36.04 -24.58
CA THR A 866 -8.24 -35.89 -25.90
C THR A 866 -8.83 -37.23 -26.35
N PHE A 867 -9.71 -37.21 -27.35
CA PHE A 867 -10.49 -38.39 -27.75
C PHE A 867 -10.22 -38.86 -29.20
N PRO A 868 -8.96 -39.08 -29.63
CA PRO A 868 -8.64 -39.40 -31.03
C PRO A 868 -9.17 -40.77 -31.50
N GLY A 869 -9.60 -41.64 -30.57
CA GLY A 869 -10.32 -42.87 -30.90
C GLY A 869 -11.82 -42.68 -31.17
N LEU A 870 -12.33 -41.45 -31.16
CA LEU A 870 -13.70 -41.08 -31.52
C LEU A 870 -13.73 -40.26 -32.82
N SER A 871 -14.88 -40.23 -33.50
CA SER A 871 -15.04 -39.54 -34.79
C SER A 871 -14.75 -38.04 -34.66
N GLY A 872 -13.85 -37.52 -35.49
CA GLY A 872 -13.41 -36.12 -35.44
C GLY A 872 -12.72 -35.69 -34.13
N GLY A 873 -12.37 -36.64 -33.25
CA GLY A 873 -11.91 -36.32 -31.91
C GLY A 873 -12.99 -35.74 -30.98
N LYS A 874 -14.27 -35.91 -31.32
CA LYS A 874 -15.41 -35.38 -30.57
C LYS A 874 -16.04 -36.42 -29.67
N LEU A 875 -16.53 -35.96 -28.51
CA LEU A 875 -17.51 -36.70 -27.71
C LEU A 875 -18.86 -36.72 -28.41
N SER A 876 -19.72 -37.68 -28.06
CA SER A 876 -21.15 -37.65 -28.43
C SER A 876 -21.93 -36.71 -27.50
N ASP A 877 -23.13 -36.30 -27.90
CA ASP A 877 -24.07 -35.60 -27.02
C ASP A 877 -24.24 -36.37 -25.68
N GLY A 878 -24.32 -35.64 -24.56
CA GLY A 878 -24.66 -36.20 -23.26
C GLY A 878 -24.12 -35.43 -22.06
N SER A 879 -24.61 -35.82 -20.88
CA SER A 879 -24.00 -35.51 -19.60
C SER A 879 -22.81 -36.46 -19.38
N TYR A 880 -21.73 -35.93 -18.83
CA TYR A 880 -20.48 -36.61 -18.59
C TYR A 880 -20.03 -36.46 -17.14
N THR A 881 -19.42 -37.50 -16.59
CA THR A 881 -18.64 -37.46 -15.34
C THR A 881 -17.19 -37.82 -15.65
N ALA A 882 -16.28 -36.87 -15.45
CA ALA A 882 -14.84 -37.04 -15.60
C ALA A 882 -14.17 -37.14 -14.22
N THR A 883 -13.61 -38.30 -13.89
CA THR A 883 -12.87 -38.53 -12.64
C THR A 883 -11.44 -38.93 -12.97
N SER A 884 -10.46 -38.14 -12.54
CA SER A 884 -9.05 -38.52 -12.66
C SER A 884 -8.79 -39.81 -11.86
N GLN A 885 -7.98 -40.68 -12.43
CA GLN A 885 -7.40 -41.87 -11.78
C GLN A 885 -5.87 -41.75 -11.72
N ALA A 886 -5.31 -40.58 -12.05
CA ALA A 886 -3.88 -40.33 -11.95
C ALA A 886 -3.41 -40.46 -10.50
N THR A 887 -2.20 -40.99 -10.32
CA THR A 887 -1.50 -40.96 -9.04
C THR A 887 -0.34 -39.99 -9.11
N ASP A 888 0.07 -39.50 -7.94
CA ASP A 888 1.42 -38.99 -7.73
C ASP A 888 2.46 -40.12 -7.92
N ALA A 889 3.74 -39.82 -7.63
CA ALA A 889 4.81 -40.80 -7.69
C ALA A 889 4.85 -41.77 -6.49
N ALA A 890 4.33 -41.38 -5.31
CA ALA A 890 4.23 -42.17 -4.08
C ALA A 890 3.10 -43.22 -4.09
N GLY A 891 2.18 -43.10 -5.04
CA GLY A 891 1.06 -44.00 -5.30
C GLY A 891 -0.27 -43.58 -4.66
N ASN A 892 -0.45 -42.34 -4.18
CA ASN A 892 -1.79 -41.90 -3.78
C ASN A 892 -2.60 -41.50 -5.02
N THR A 893 -3.90 -41.80 -5.02
CA THR A 893 -4.80 -41.43 -6.12
C THR A 893 -5.26 -39.98 -5.96
N ALA A 894 -5.36 -39.23 -7.06
CA ALA A 894 -5.84 -37.86 -7.07
C ALA A 894 -7.15 -37.69 -6.29
N SER A 895 -7.15 -36.81 -5.28
CA SER A 895 -8.32 -36.51 -4.45
C SER A 895 -9.26 -35.50 -5.14
N ALA A 896 -9.58 -35.76 -6.41
CA ALA A 896 -10.41 -34.92 -7.25
C ALA A 896 -11.89 -35.32 -7.17
N PRO A 897 -12.83 -34.40 -6.90
CA PRO A 897 -14.25 -34.66 -7.14
C PRO A 897 -14.49 -34.88 -8.65
N GLY A 898 -15.52 -35.66 -8.98
CA GLY A 898 -15.91 -35.89 -10.38
C GLY A 898 -16.31 -34.58 -11.05
N TYR A 899 -15.61 -34.21 -12.12
CA TYR A 899 -15.94 -33.04 -12.93
C TYR A 899 -17.09 -33.41 -13.88
N ASN A 900 -18.30 -32.97 -13.54
CA ASN A 900 -19.48 -33.25 -14.32
C ASN A 900 -19.72 -32.13 -15.34
N PHE A 901 -19.91 -32.47 -16.61
CA PHE A 901 -20.20 -31.48 -17.65
C PHE A 901 -21.25 -31.99 -18.64
N VAL A 902 -21.84 -31.09 -19.41
CA VAL A 902 -22.64 -31.45 -20.58
C VAL A 902 -21.99 -30.95 -21.85
N TYR A 903 -21.99 -31.80 -22.87
CA TYR A 903 -21.81 -31.42 -24.26
C TYR A 903 -23.07 -31.75 -25.07
N ALA A 904 -23.46 -30.83 -25.96
CA ALA A 904 -24.31 -31.13 -27.10
C ALA A 904 -23.83 -30.34 -28.33
N GLY A 905 -23.76 -30.97 -29.51
CA GLY A 905 -23.28 -30.35 -30.74
C GLY A 905 -23.54 -31.17 -32.01
N GLY A 906 -23.31 -30.62 -33.19
CA GLY A 906 -23.65 -31.35 -34.42
C GLY A 906 -23.30 -30.66 -35.74
N THR A 907 -24.07 -30.96 -36.78
CA THR A 907 -23.93 -30.40 -38.12
C THR A 907 -25.30 -30.04 -38.69
N GLY A 908 -25.56 -28.75 -38.82
CA GLY A 908 -26.89 -28.21 -39.16
C GLY A 908 -27.32 -27.14 -38.17
N GLY A 909 -28.53 -26.60 -38.39
CA GLY A 909 -29.13 -25.61 -37.50
C GLY A 909 -29.82 -26.31 -36.35
N HIS A 910 -29.40 -26.01 -35.13
CA HIS A 910 -29.82 -26.65 -33.91
C HIS A 910 -30.72 -25.75 -33.04
N SER A 911 -31.63 -26.37 -32.29
CA SER A 911 -32.48 -25.68 -31.31
C SER A 911 -32.40 -26.35 -29.96
N TYR A 912 -31.65 -25.74 -29.04
CA TYR A 912 -31.47 -26.21 -27.68
C TYR A 912 -32.47 -25.55 -26.73
N TYR A 913 -33.17 -26.35 -25.92
CA TYR A 913 -33.96 -25.87 -24.79
C TYR A 913 -33.35 -26.40 -23.50
N VAL A 914 -32.99 -25.51 -22.57
CA VAL A 914 -32.34 -25.84 -21.30
C VAL A 914 -33.26 -25.42 -20.16
N ARG A 915 -33.82 -26.38 -19.42
CA ARG A 915 -34.73 -26.13 -18.29
C ARG A 915 -34.39 -26.96 -17.07
N ARG A 916 -34.97 -26.62 -15.92
CA ARG A 916 -34.88 -27.44 -14.70
C ARG A 916 -36.07 -28.40 -14.63
N SER A 917 -35.84 -29.62 -14.20
CA SER A 917 -36.91 -30.60 -13.93
C SER A 917 -37.76 -30.18 -12.73
N SER A 918 -38.99 -30.71 -12.66
CA SER A 918 -39.92 -30.47 -11.54
C SER A 918 -39.91 -31.65 -10.56
N GLY A 919 -39.22 -31.50 -9.42
CA GLY A 919 -39.06 -32.62 -8.48
C GLY A 919 -38.25 -32.33 -7.23
N ALA A 920 -37.89 -33.40 -6.52
CA ALA A 920 -36.98 -33.37 -5.37
C ALA A 920 -35.52 -33.65 -5.76
N ALA A 921 -35.30 -34.45 -6.82
CA ALA A 921 -34.16 -34.26 -7.70
C ALA A 921 -34.53 -33.13 -8.67
N THR A 922 -33.62 -32.19 -8.90
CA THR A 922 -33.91 -30.92 -9.58
C THR A 922 -33.00 -30.73 -10.78
N ASP A 923 -32.85 -31.81 -11.54
CA ASP A 923 -31.89 -31.99 -12.63
C ASP A 923 -32.03 -30.95 -13.74
N VAL A 924 -30.93 -30.73 -14.46
CA VAL A 924 -30.88 -29.93 -15.69
C VAL A 924 -31.31 -30.81 -16.85
N GLU A 925 -32.39 -30.41 -17.51
CA GLU A 925 -32.94 -31.04 -18.71
C GLU A 925 -32.54 -30.25 -19.95
N ILE A 926 -32.06 -30.95 -20.99
CA ILE A 926 -31.78 -30.36 -22.29
C ILE A 926 -32.51 -31.14 -23.37
N TYR A 927 -33.21 -30.40 -24.23
CA TYR A 927 -33.90 -30.89 -25.41
C TYR A 927 -33.20 -30.30 -26.65
N LYS A 928 -33.00 -31.12 -27.67
CA LYS A 928 -32.30 -30.76 -28.90
C LYS A 928 -33.20 -30.97 -30.11
N ASP A 929 -33.29 -29.95 -30.94
CA ASP A 929 -34.03 -29.90 -32.21
C ASP A 929 -35.54 -30.22 -32.09
N THR A 930 -36.02 -30.26 -30.84
CA THR A 930 -37.39 -30.60 -30.43
C THR A 930 -37.84 -29.64 -29.33
N ALA A 931 -39.16 -29.39 -29.26
CA ALA A 931 -39.73 -28.62 -28.16
C ALA A 931 -39.73 -29.46 -26.87
N PRO A 932 -39.78 -28.84 -25.67
CA PRO A 932 -39.71 -29.57 -24.41
C PRO A 932 -41.07 -30.19 -23.99
N ASP A 933 -41.68 -30.94 -24.92
CA ASP A 933 -42.95 -31.67 -24.81
C ASP A 933 -42.80 -33.21 -24.70
N GLY A 934 -41.58 -33.73 -24.88
CA GLY A 934 -41.22 -35.15 -24.73
C GLY A 934 -40.33 -35.45 -23.52
N SER A 935 -39.52 -36.51 -23.62
CA SER A 935 -38.39 -36.76 -22.70
C SER A 935 -37.18 -35.91 -23.14
N PRO A 936 -36.34 -35.43 -22.21
CA PRO A 936 -35.11 -34.71 -22.54
C PRO A 936 -34.07 -35.65 -23.18
N ASP A 937 -33.31 -35.12 -24.14
CA ASP A 937 -32.17 -35.80 -24.76
C ASP A 937 -30.99 -35.96 -23.80
N ILE A 938 -30.83 -34.99 -22.88
CA ILE A 938 -29.78 -35.00 -21.86
C ILE A 938 -30.37 -34.60 -20.51
N VAL A 939 -30.02 -35.37 -19.47
CA VAL A 939 -30.26 -35.03 -18.06
C VAL A 939 -28.92 -34.94 -17.34
N ALA A 940 -28.72 -33.92 -16.50
CA ALA A 940 -27.53 -33.79 -15.65
C ALA A 940 -27.93 -33.35 -14.22
N ASP A 941 -27.29 -33.92 -13.20
CA ASP A 941 -27.52 -33.53 -11.81
C ASP A 941 -27.10 -32.08 -11.56
N TYR A 942 -28.07 -31.25 -11.19
CA TYR A 942 -27.90 -29.84 -10.84
C TYR A 942 -26.93 -29.63 -9.67
N ALA A 943 -26.86 -30.55 -8.70
CA ALA A 943 -26.03 -30.38 -7.51
C ALA A 943 -24.53 -30.58 -7.77
N THR A 944 -24.15 -31.24 -8.87
CA THR A 944 -22.76 -31.60 -9.16
C THR A 944 -22.28 -31.21 -10.56
N LEU A 945 -23.15 -30.75 -11.45
CA LEU A 945 -22.78 -30.15 -12.73
C LEU A 945 -21.76 -29.01 -12.51
N ALA A 946 -20.73 -28.98 -13.36
CA ALA A 946 -19.61 -28.03 -13.30
C ALA A 946 -19.31 -27.31 -14.64
N LYS A 947 -19.93 -27.71 -15.76
CA LYS A 947 -19.97 -26.93 -17.02
C LYS A 947 -21.12 -27.37 -17.94
N LEU A 948 -21.75 -26.43 -18.64
CA LEU A 948 -22.76 -26.73 -19.67
C LEU A 948 -22.36 -26.03 -20.97
N GLN A 949 -21.98 -26.81 -21.98
CA GLN A 949 -21.42 -26.27 -23.22
C GLN A 949 -22.16 -26.81 -24.46
N LEU A 950 -22.70 -25.89 -25.25
CA LEU A 950 -23.49 -26.15 -26.44
C LEU A 950 -22.73 -25.68 -27.68
N GLU A 951 -22.71 -26.49 -28.74
CA GLU A 951 -22.10 -26.17 -30.03
C GLU A 951 -23.19 -26.01 -31.10
N GLY A 952 -23.19 -24.86 -31.76
CA GLY A 952 -23.89 -24.64 -33.01
C GLY A 952 -23.11 -25.22 -34.20
N SER A 953 -23.28 -24.62 -35.38
CA SER A 953 -22.42 -24.93 -36.53
C SER A 953 -22.08 -23.67 -37.36
N ALA A 954 -22.47 -23.63 -38.64
CA ALA A 954 -22.29 -22.49 -39.54
C ALA A 954 -23.63 -21.99 -40.12
N SER A 955 -24.72 -22.45 -39.54
CA SER A 955 -26.11 -22.08 -39.82
C SER A 955 -26.69 -21.35 -38.61
N ASN A 956 -27.88 -20.75 -38.77
CA ASN A 956 -28.58 -20.13 -37.65
C ASN A 956 -28.91 -21.17 -36.57
N ASP A 957 -28.42 -20.94 -35.36
CA ASP A 957 -28.68 -21.79 -34.19
C ASP A 957 -29.54 -21.05 -33.15
N THR A 958 -30.19 -21.79 -32.25
CA THR A 958 -31.02 -21.22 -31.18
C THR A 958 -30.81 -21.91 -29.86
N VAL A 959 -30.65 -21.14 -28.78
CA VAL A 959 -30.73 -21.60 -27.39
C VAL A 959 -31.92 -20.93 -26.72
N THR A 960 -32.65 -21.68 -25.91
CA THR A 960 -33.71 -21.18 -25.03
C THR A 960 -33.45 -21.65 -23.61
N VAL A 961 -33.18 -20.72 -22.70
CA VAL A 961 -33.09 -20.99 -21.27
C VAL A 961 -34.46 -20.75 -20.63
N ASP A 962 -34.99 -21.76 -19.94
CA ASP A 962 -36.32 -21.77 -19.35
C ASP A 962 -36.26 -21.94 -17.82
N PHE A 963 -36.68 -20.89 -17.12
CA PHE A 963 -36.68 -20.79 -15.66
C PHE A 963 -37.99 -21.24 -15.00
N ILE A 964 -38.90 -21.92 -15.71
CA ILE A 964 -40.24 -22.30 -15.19
C ILE A 964 -40.20 -23.08 -13.85
N ASN A 965 -39.13 -23.83 -13.59
CA ASN A 965 -38.89 -24.56 -12.33
C ASN A 965 -37.71 -23.99 -11.52
N GLY A 966 -37.40 -22.70 -11.70
CA GLY A 966 -36.19 -22.04 -11.18
C GLY A 966 -34.97 -22.22 -12.09
N ASN A 967 -33.81 -21.71 -11.65
CA ASN A 967 -32.61 -21.65 -12.49
C ASN A 967 -32.18 -23.05 -12.98
N PRO A 968 -32.09 -23.30 -14.31
CA PRO A 968 -31.59 -24.56 -14.86
C PRO A 968 -30.08 -24.72 -14.76
N ILE A 969 -29.36 -23.70 -14.28
CA ILE A 969 -27.91 -23.70 -14.09
C ILE A 969 -27.63 -23.49 -12.58
N PRO A 970 -26.58 -24.09 -11.99
CA PRO A 970 -26.27 -23.88 -10.58
C PRO A 970 -25.98 -22.42 -10.21
N ALA A 971 -26.22 -22.04 -8.95
CA ALA A 971 -25.87 -20.71 -8.48
C ALA A 971 -24.36 -20.62 -8.18
N GLY A 972 -23.70 -19.52 -8.59
CA GLY A 972 -22.24 -19.39 -8.50
C GLY A 972 -21.46 -20.18 -9.57
N PHE A 973 -22.12 -20.54 -10.66
CA PHE A 973 -21.59 -21.36 -11.75
C PHE A 973 -21.02 -20.48 -12.86
N ALA A 974 -19.71 -20.59 -13.10
CA ALA A 974 -19.06 -19.99 -14.27
C ALA A 974 -19.21 -20.91 -15.50
N LEU A 975 -19.17 -20.32 -16.70
CA LEU A 975 -19.10 -21.04 -17.97
C LEU A 975 -20.31 -21.93 -18.33
N PHE A 976 -21.51 -21.33 -18.34
CA PHE A 976 -22.40 -21.66 -19.47
C PHE A 976 -21.72 -21.15 -20.75
N ARG A 977 -21.66 -21.95 -21.82
CA ARG A 977 -21.05 -21.48 -23.08
C ARG A 977 -21.79 -22.01 -24.31
N PHE A 978 -22.06 -21.13 -25.28
CA PHE A 978 -22.74 -21.45 -26.53
C PHE A 978 -21.94 -20.96 -27.74
N LEU A 979 -21.37 -21.90 -28.49
CA LEU A 979 -20.60 -21.64 -29.71
C LEU A 979 -21.53 -21.62 -30.94
N GLY A 980 -22.33 -20.57 -31.13
CA GLY A 980 -23.21 -20.41 -32.31
C GLY A 980 -22.43 -20.23 -33.63
N GLY A 981 -21.21 -19.71 -33.56
CA GLY A 981 -20.31 -19.64 -34.71
C GLY A 981 -20.65 -18.51 -35.68
N ALA A 982 -21.07 -18.87 -36.90
CA ALA A 982 -21.19 -17.95 -38.04
C ALA A 982 -22.62 -17.74 -38.55
N GLY A 983 -23.62 -18.34 -37.88
CA GLY A 983 -25.03 -18.14 -38.20
C GLY A 983 -25.56 -16.77 -37.82
N ASN A 984 -26.88 -16.58 -38.00
CA ASN A 984 -27.64 -15.57 -37.27
C ASN A 984 -28.31 -16.26 -36.08
N ASP A 985 -27.67 -16.20 -34.92
CA ASP A 985 -27.99 -17.07 -33.79
C ASP A 985 -28.89 -16.37 -32.78
N THR A 986 -29.67 -17.15 -32.04
CA THR A 986 -30.68 -16.61 -31.11
C THR A 986 -30.52 -17.18 -29.70
N PHE A 987 -30.58 -16.33 -28.69
CA PHE A 987 -30.56 -16.71 -27.27
C PHE A 987 -31.82 -16.20 -26.57
N ASN A 988 -32.79 -17.09 -26.33
CA ASN A 988 -34.03 -16.77 -25.64
C ASN A 988 -33.86 -17.01 -24.13
N VAL A 989 -34.31 -16.07 -23.30
CA VAL A 989 -34.39 -16.23 -21.84
C VAL A 989 -35.85 -16.09 -21.42
N THR A 990 -36.37 -17.16 -20.82
CA THR A 990 -37.81 -17.40 -20.67
C THR A 990 -38.21 -17.81 -19.26
N ASN A 991 -39.40 -17.37 -18.86
CA ASN A 991 -39.97 -17.46 -17.51
C ASN A 991 -39.16 -16.69 -16.43
N PRO A 992 -39.75 -16.41 -15.25
CA PRO A 992 -39.11 -15.56 -14.26
C PRO A 992 -37.82 -16.14 -13.67
N GLY A 993 -36.71 -15.43 -13.87
CA GLY A 993 -35.37 -15.90 -13.49
C GLY A 993 -34.28 -14.89 -13.85
N LEU A 994 -33.02 -15.26 -13.57
CA LEU A 994 -31.84 -14.43 -13.83
C LEU A 994 -30.75 -15.29 -14.49
N PHE A 995 -30.29 -14.84 -15.66
CA PHE A 995 -29.20 -15.44 -16.42
C PHE A 995 -28.02 -14.46 -16.52
N TYR A 996 -26.79 -14.97 -16.41
CA TYR A 996 -25.56 -14.19 -16.47
C TYR A 996 -24.74 -14.57 -17.72
N PHE A 997 -24.20 -13.57 -18.42
CA PHE A 997 -23.11 -13.75 -19.40
C PHE A 997 -21.81 -13.22 -18.78
N ASP A 998 -20.84 -14.12 -18.57
CA ASP A 998 -19.50 -13.85 -18.03
C ASP A 998 -18.42 -13.65 -19.13
N PHE A 999 -18.84 -13.48 -20.39
CA PHE A 999 -17.98 -13.30 -21.57
C PHE A 999 -18.60 -12.37 -22.62
N ASP A 1000 -17.76 -11.79 -23.49
CA ASP A 1000 -18.18 -11.02 -24.67
C ASP A 1000 -18.74 -11.99 -25.73
N PRO A 1001 -20.05 -11.95 -26.09
CA PRO A 1001 -20.66 -12.97 -26.95
C PRO A 1001 -20.02 -13.09 -28.34
N LEU A 1002 -19.38 -12.01 -28.83
CA LEU A 1002 -18.68 -11.95 -30.12
C LEU A 1002 -17.60 -13.03 -30.29
N ALA A 1003 -17.01 -13.49 -29.18
CA ALA A 1003 -15.97 -14.52 -29.19
C ALA A 1003 -16.51 -15.90 -29.64
N ASP A 1004 -17.81 -16.14 -29.45
CA ASP A 1004 -18.45 -17.45 -29.57
C ASP A 1004 -19.60 -17.49 -30.60
N SER A 1005 -20.27 -16.36 -30.87
CA SER A 1005 -21.19 -16.17 -32.00
C SER A 1005 -21.11 -14.74 -32.54
N GLN A 1006 -20.85 -14.60 -33.84
CA GLN A 1006 -20.63 -13.29 -34.46
C GLN A 1006 -21.92 -12.48 -34.73
N ASN A 1007 -23.09 -13.12 -34.65
CA ASN A 1007 -24.38 -12.47 -34.86
C ASN A 1007 -25.46 -12.89 -33.85
N LEU A 1008 -25.08 -13.05 -32.57
CA LEU A 1008 -26.02 -13.43 -31.52
C LEU A 1008 -27.10 -12.36 -31.28
N THR A 1009 -28.36 -12.78 -31.27
CA THR A 1009 -29.52 -11.97 -30.89
C THR A 1009 -30.09 -12.47 -29.57
N ILE A 1010 -30.10 -11.63 -28.53
CA ILE A 1010 -30.61 -11.99 -27.20
C ILE A 1010 -32.06 -11.53 -27.06
N ASN A 1011 -32.97 -12.47 -26.82
CA ASN A 1011 -34.39 -12.23 -26.57
C ASN A 1011 -34.70 -12.48 -25.08
N VAL A 1012 -35.27 -11.50 -24.37
CA VAL A 1012 -35.62 -11.64 -22.95
C VAL A 1012 -37.12 -11.37 -22.77
N SER A 1013 -37.84 -12.38 -22.30
CA SER A 1013 -39.30 -12.34 -22.17
C SER A 1013 -39.79 -11.97 -20.76
N ALA A 1014 -41.10 -11.75 -20.62
CA ALA A 1014 -41.73 -11.21 -19.42
C ALA A 1014 -41.28 -11.88 -18.10
N GLY A 1015 -40.68 -11.08 -17.22
CA GLY A 1015 -40.18 -11.52 -15.91
C GLY A 1015 -38.80 -12.18 -15.90
N ALA A 1016 -38.25 -12.56 -17.05
CA ALA A 1016 -36.86 -12.97 -17.15
C ALA A 1016 -35.91 -11.76 -17.04
N THR A 1017 -34.72 -11.98 -16.48
CA THR A 1017 -33.63 -11.00 -16.40
C THR A 1017 -32.35 -11.57 -16.98
N VAL A 1018 -31.60 -10.75 -17.72
CA VAL A 1018 -30.24 -11.04 -18.19
C VAL A 1018 -29.27 -10.01 -17.62
N GLU A 1019 -28.08 -10.44 -17.22
CA GLU A 1019 -26.99 -9.58 -16.78
C GLU A 1019 -25.75 -9.86 -17.65
N LEU A 1020 -25.15 -8.80 -18.20
CA LEU A 1020 -23.94 -8.89 -19.05
C LEU A 1020 -22.75 -8.32 -18.28
N ASP A 1021 -21.94 -9.19 -17.67
CA ASP A 1021 -20.79 -8.84 -16.80
C ASP A 1021 -19.45 -8.92 -17.57
N GLY A 1022 -19.50 -8.69 -18.88
CA GLY A 1022 -18.33 -8.68 -19.74
C GLY A 1022 -17.65 -7.31 -19.76
N THR A 1023 -16.30 -7.28 -19.72
CA THR A 1023 -15.51 -6.03 -19.88
C THR A 1023 -15.75 -5.31 -21.21
N ARG A 1024 -16.30 -6.02 -22.19
CA ARG A 1024 -17.00 -5.55 -23.40
C ARG A 1024 -18.17 -6.49 -23.67
N SER A 1025 -19.15 -6.07 -24.46
CA SER A 1025 -20.22 -6.96 -24.91
C SER A 1025 -20.76 -6.52 -26.27
N HIS A 1026 -20.57 -7.36 -27.30
CA HIS A 1026 -21.13 -7.13 -28.63
C HIS A 1026 -22.21 -8.16 -28.97
N VAL A 1027 -23.32 -7.71 -29.56
CA VAL A 1027 -24.44 -8.55 -30.02
C VAL A 1027 -25.01 -8.02 -31.35
N ALA A 1028 -25.67 -8.88 -32.14
CA ALA A 1028 -26.43 -8.43 -33.30
C ALA A 1028 -27.77 -7.80 -32.92
N GLY A 1029 -28.38 -8.24 -31.81
CA GLY A 1029 -29.65 -7.66 -31.37
C GLY A 1029 -29.99 -7.95 -29.93
N ILE A 1030 -30.79 -7.06 -29.36
CA ILE A 1030 -31.40 -7.18 -28.03
C ILE A 1030 -32.90 -6.96 -28.20
N ASN A 1031 -33.72 -7.94 -27.84
CA ASN A 1031 -35.18 -7.83 -27.88
C ASN A 1031 -35.75 -8.09 -26.49
N LEU A 1032 -36.30 -7.07 -25.85
CA LEU A 1032 -36.88 -7.15 -24.50
C LEU A 1032 -38.41 -7.10 -24.61
N ASP A 1033 -39.07 -8.23 -24.41
CA ASP A 1033 -40.54 -8.37 -24.45
C ASP A 1033 -41.07 -8.55 -23.02
N GLY A 1034 -41.17 -7.44 -22.29
CA GLY A 1034 -41.44 -7.44 -20.84
C GLY A 1034 -40.29 -7.96 -19.96
N GLY A 1035 -39.17 -8.40 -20.54
CA GLY A 1035 -37.97 -8.85 -19.84
C GLY A 1035 -37.01 -7.71 -19.45
N LYS A 1036 -36.09 -7.98 -18.52
CA LYS A 1036 -35.03 -7.05 -18.11
C LYS A 1036 -33.65 -7.48 -18.64
N MET A 1037 -32.82 -6.52 -19.02
CA MET A 1037 -31.38 -6.67 -19.20
C MET A 1037 -30.64 -5.65 -18.31
N ILE A 1038 -29.47 -6.02 -17.78
CA ILE A 1038 -28.65 -5.22 -16.86
C ILE A 1038 -27.19 -5.24 -17.34
N ILE A 1039 -26.54 -4.07 -17.35
CA ILE A 1039 -25.08 -3.93 -17.44
C ILE A 1039 -24.59 -3.46 -16.06
N PRO A 1040 -23.76 -4.22 -15.32
CA PRO A 1040 -23.37 -3.90 -13.94
C PRO A 1040 -22.67 -2.54 -13.75
N ASP A 1041 -22.70 -1.97 -12.54
CA ASP A 1041 -21.94 -0.77 -12.16
C ASP A 1041 -20.44 -1.10 -12.00
N ALA A 1042 -19.78 -1.30 -13.14
CA ALA A 1042 -18.36 -1.65 -13.24
C ALA A 1042 -17.48 -0.47 -13.69
N GLY A 1043 -18.09 0.60 -14.22
CA GLY A 1043 -17.40 1.80 -14.71
C GLY A 1043 -16.69 1.58 -16.05
N TYR A 1044 -17.28 2.12 -17.13
CA TYR A 1044 -16.78 2.12 -18.50
C TYR A 1044 -16.89 0.78 -19.29
N ILE A 1045 -17.92 -0.04 -19.05
CA ILE A 1045 -18.33 -1.02 -20.06
C ILE A 1045 -18.96 -0.25 -21.24
N VAL A 1046 -18.74 -0.73 -22.47
CA VAL A 1046 -19.49 -0.30 -23.66
C VAL A 1046 -20.28 -1.50 -24.20
N LEU A 1047 -21.59 -1.34 -24.30
CA LEU A 1047 -22.49 -2.30 -24.93
C LEU A 1047 -22.64 -1.95 -26.42
N LEU A 1048 -22.27 -2.86 -27.33
CA LEU A 1048 -22.44 -2.65 -28.77
C LEU A 1048 -23.51 -3.60 -29.33
N ALA A 1049 -24.59 -3.06 -29.87
CA ALA A 1049 -25.66 -3.84 -30.49
C ALA A 1049 -25.91 -3.37 -31.93
N LYS A 1050 -26.23 -4.27 -32.88
CA LYS A 1050 -26.70 -3.84 -34.22
C LYS A 1050 -28.19 -3.46 -34.23
N SER A 1051 -28.93 -3.79 -33.17
CA SER A 1051 -30.35 -3.48 -32.99
C SER A 1051 -30.79 -3.57 -31.52
N LEU A 1052 -31.79 -2.76 -31.12
CA LEU A 1052 -32.44 -2.81 -29.81
C LEU A 1052 -33.96 -2.62 -29.97
N THR A 1053 -34.72 -3.60 -29.50
CA THR A 1053 -36.20 -3.57 -29.44
C THR A 1053 -36.65 -3.69 -28.00
N ILE A 1054 -37.52 -2.79 -27.52
CA ILE A 1054 -38.12 -2.88 -26.18
C ILE A 1054 -39.64 -2.77 -26.30
N THR A 1055 -40.35 -3.78 -25.80
CA THR A 1055 -41.81 -3.94 -25.90
C THR A 1055 -42.41 -4.44 -24.60
N ASN A 1056 -43.73 -4.29 -24.44
CA ASN A 1056 -44.52 -4.81 -23.31
C ASN A 1056 -43.96 -4.52 -21.90
N GLY A 1057 -43.27 -3.39 -21.72
CA GLY A 1057 -42.70 -2.97 -20.44
C GLY A 1057 -41.30 -3.52 -20.14
N GLY A 1058 -40.57 -4.02 -21.14
CA GLY A 1058 -39.17 -4.43 -20.97
C GLY A 1058 -38.24 -3.31 -20.49
N ILE A 1059 -37.08 -3.67 -19.95
CA ILE A 1059 -36.13 -2.73 -19.33
C ILE A 1059 -34.69 -3.07 -19.70
N LEU A 1060 -33.95 -2.19 -20.37
CA LEU A 1060 -32.49 -2.25 -20.45
C LEU A 1060 -31.90 -1.24 -19.46
N ASP A 1061 -31.14 -1.71 -18.47
CA ASP A 1061 -30.55 -0.90 -17.41
C ASP A 1061 -29.04 -0.81 -17.57
N LEU A 1062 -28.54 0.35 -18.02
CA LEU A 1062 -27.11 0.56 -18.30
C LEU A 1062 -26.28 0.88 -17.05
N ASN A 1063 -26.89 1.10 -15.88
CA ASN A 1063 -26.23 1.69 -14.71
C ASN A 1063 -25.48 2.98 -15.08
N ASN A 1064 -24.14 3.01 -15.07
CA ASN A 1064 -23.30 4.16 -15.48
C ASN A 1064 -22.50 3.91 -16.77
N ASN A 1065 -22.89 2.89 -17.54
CA ASN A 1065 -22.20 2.46 -18.76
C ASN A 1065 -22.79 3.12 -20.01
N ASP A 1066 -22.05 3.01 -21.11
CA ASP A 1066 -22.40 3.60 -22.40
C ASP A 1066 -22.82 2.53 -23.41
N MET A 1067 -23.55 2.92 -24.45
CA MET A 1067 -24.03 2.00 -25.50
C MET A 1067 -23.83 2.59 -26.90
N ILE A 1068 -23.48 1.72 -27.85
CA ILE A 1068 -23.42 1.99 -29.28
C ILE A 1068 -24.48 1.11 -29.98
N ILE A 1069 -25.31 1.73 -30.82
CA ILE A 1069 -26.21 1.01 -31.72
C ILE A 1069 -25.72 1.17 -33.16
N ASP A 1070 -25.10 0.11 -33.70
CA ASP A 1070 -24.46 0.06 -35.01
C ASP A 1070 -25.46 -0.43 -36.08
N TYR A 1071 -26.24 0.49 -36.63
CA TYR A 1071 -27.40 0.17 -37.47
C TYR A 1071 -27.01 -0.07 -38.95
N PRO A 1072 -27.77 -0.88 -39.71
CA PRO A 1072 -27.37 -1.26 -41.07
C PRO A 1072 -27.18 -0.08 -42.02
N SER A 1073 -26.06 -0.08 -42.75
CA SER A 1073 -25.72 1.01 -43.68
C SER A 1073 -26.77 1.22 -44.78
N GLY A 1074 -27.33 2.44 -44.84
CA GLY A 1074 -28.44 2.79 -45.72
C GLY A 1074 -29.83 2.52 -45.15
N GLY A 1075 -29.95 1.98 -43.93
CA GLY A 1075 -31.18 1.95 -43.16
C GLY A 1075 -31.51 3.32 -42.51
N PRO A 1076 -32.74 3.51 -42.01
CA PRO A 1076 -33.06 4.64 -41.14
C PRO A 1076 -32.33 4.51 -39.80
N SER A 1077 -31.98 5.65 -39.19
CA SER A 1077 -31.49 5.65 -37.79
C SER A 1077 -32.61 5.24 -36.83
N PRO A 1078 -32.30 4.45 -35.78
CA PRO A 1078 -33.25 4.08 -34.74
C PRO A 1078 -33.49 5.21 -33.70
N LEU A 1079 -32.88 6.40 -33.85
CA LEU A 1079 -32.91 7.52 -32.89
C LEU A 1079 -34.28 7.75 -32.22
N ALA A 1080 -35.37 7.77 -33.00
CA ALA A 1080 -36.71 8.02 -32.48
C ALA A 1080 -37.21 6.92 -31.52
N ASP A 1081 -36.95 5.64 -31.82
CA ASP A 1081 -37.35 4.52 -30.98
C ASP A 1081 -36.52 4.48 -29.69
N ILE A 1082 -35.20 4.71 -29.79
CA ILE A 1082 -34.28 4.71 -28.65
C ILE A 1082 -34.56 5.89 -27.71
N ALA A 1083 -34.84 7.07 -28.28
CA ALA A 1083 -35.31 8.23 -27.52
C ALA A 1083 -36.63 7.91 -26.78
N SER A 1084 -37.60 7.32 -27.46
CA SER A 1084 -38.86 6.88 -26.83
C SER A 1084 -38.63 5.88 -25.69
N TYR A 1085 -37.65 4.97 -25.80
CA TYR A 1085 -37.28 4.06 -24.71
C TYR A 1085 -36.68 4.82 -23.51
N ILE A 1086 -35.85 5.84 -23.74
CA ILE A 1086 -35.25 6.65 -22.66
C ILE A 1086 -36.32 7.50 -21.96
N PHE A 1087 -37.23 8.15 -22.71
CA PHE A 1087 -38.28 8.98 -22.10
C PHE A 1087 -39.30 8.16 -21.30
N SER A 1088 -39.68 6.99 -21.83
CA SER A 1088 -40.54 6.02 -21.14
C SER A 1088 -39.93 5.53 -19.82
N ALA A 1089 -38.61 5.27 -19.79
CA ALA A 1089 -37.91 4.92 -18.55
C ALA A 1089 -37.80 6.10 -17.58
N ARG A 1090 -37.36 7.26 -18.09
CA ARG A 1090 -37.16 8.52 -17.35
C ARG A 1090 -38.41 8.98 -16.61
N ASN A 1091 -39.59 8.83 -17.21
CA ASN A 1091 -40.90 9.12 -16.60
C ASN A 1091 -40.96 10.52 -15.92
N GLY A 1092 -40.50 11.56 -16.63
CA GLY A 1092 -40.43 12.94 -16.10
C GLY A 1092 -39.24 13.24 -15.18
N GLY A 1093 -38.24 12.35 -15.11
CA GLY A 1093 -36.98 12.56 -14.36
C GLY A 1093 -36.65 11.50 -13.29
N PRO A 1094 -37.60 10.89 -12.57
CA PRO A 1094 -37.29 9.91 -11.52
C PRO A 1094 -36.72 8.56 -11.97
N PHE A 1095 -36.66 8.25 -13.27
CA PHE A 1095 -36.26 6.92 -13.81
C PHE A 1095 -37.04 5.75 -13.16
N THR A 1096 -38.38 5.85 -13.27
CA THR A 1096 -39.34 4.93 -12.63
C THR A 1096 -40.21 4.14 -13.61
N GLY A 1097 -40.15 4.45 -14.91
CA GLY A 1097 -40.88 3.71 -15.94
C GLY A 1097 -40.07 2.56 -16.55
N THR A 1098 -40.52 2.09 -17.71
CA THR A 1098 -39.94 0.96 -18.47
C THR A 1098 -39.31 1.45 -19.77
N GLY A 1099 -38.25 0.80 -20.25
CA GLY A 1099 -37.51 1.25 -21.44
C GLY A 1099 -36.00 1.18 -21.23
N LEU A 1100 -35.27 2.16 -21.75
CA LEU A 1100 -33.81 2.27 -21.63
C LEU A 1100 -33.47 3.19 -20.44
N THR A 1101 -33.00 2.61 -19.34
CA THR A 1101 -32.86 3.26 -18.03
C THR A 1101 -31.40 3.27 -17.54
N SER A 1102 -31.13 4.12 -16.55
CA SER A 1102 -29.91 4.11 -15.75
C SER A 1102 -30.29 4.09 -14.28
N THR A 1103 -29.94 3.00 -13.58
CA THR A 1103 -30.08 2.94 -12.12
C THR A 1103 -29.16 3.95 -11.40
N ASN A 1104 -28.04 4.38 -11.99
CA ASN A 1104 -27.22 5.47 -11.44
C ASN A 1104 -27.93 6.83 -11.55
N ALA A 1105 -28.55 7.17 -12.69
CA ALA A 1105 -29.38 8.37 -12.84
C ALA A 1105 -30.58 8.36 -11.88
N LYS A 1106 -31.22 7.20 -11.74
CA LYS A 1106 -32.31 6.96 -10.77
C LYS A 1106 -31.87 7.21 -9.32
N ASN A 1107 -30.62 6.89 -8.97
CA ASN A 1107 -30.09 7.06 -7.62
C ASN A 1107 -29.42 8.43 -7.40
N ALA A 1108 -29.00 9.12 -8.45
CA ALA A 1108 -28.33 10.43 -8.41
C ALA A 1108 -29.12 11.43 -7.56
N THR A 1109 -28.42 12.10 -6.63
CA THR A 1109 -29.02 13.09 -5.72
C THR A 1109 -28.09 14.32 -5.68
N PRO A 1110 -28.49 15.45 -6.28
CA PRO A 1110 -29.75 15.71 -6.99
C PRO A 1110 -29.89 14.91 -8.30
N LYS A 1111 -31.08 14.94 -8.91
CA LYS A 1111 -31.42 14.24 -10.16
C LYS A 1111 -30.86 14.97 -11.38
N ASN A 1112 -29.53 15.03 -11.49
CA ASN A 1112 -28.80 15.82 -12.48
C ASN A 1112 -28.19 15.02 -13.63
N THR A 1113 -28.21 13.69 -13.56
CA THR A 1113 -27.72 12.78 -14.63
C THR A 1113 -28.85 12.00 -15.30
N THR A 1114 -28.56 11.49 -16.50
CA THR A 1114 -29.48 10.86 -17.44
C THR A 1114 -28.73 9.95 -18.42
N LEU A 1115 -29.46 9.34 -19.33
CA LEU A 1115 -28.91 8.89 -20.60
C LEU A 1115 -29.14 9.99 -21.66
N GLY A 1116 -28.06 10.39 -22.35
CA GLY A 1116 -28.09 11.31 -23.51
C GLY A 1116 -27.91 10.55 -24.83
N LEU A 1117 -28.18 11.21 -25.96
CA LEU A 1117 -28.19 10.62 -27.31
C LEU A 1117 -27.44 11.50 -28.32
N LEU A 1118 -26.54 10.93 -29.14
CA LEU A 1118 -25.95 11.63 -30.29
C LEU A 1118 -25.80 10.69 -31.49
N GLU A 1119 -26.10 11.20 -32.70
CA GLU A 1119 -25.71 10.51 -33.93
C GLU A 1119 -24.19 10.51 -34.10
N SER A 1120 -23.64 9.43 -34.67
CA SER A 1120 -22.21 9.36 -35.05
C SER A 1120 -21.74 10.56 -35.88
N ALA A 1121 -22.61 11.12 -36.73
CA ALA A 1121 -22.33 12.31 -37.52
C ALA A 1121 -22.29 13.61 -36.69
N GLU A 1122 -23.15 13.74 -35.67
CA GLU A 1122 -23.18 14.89 -34.75
C GLU A 1122 -21.93 14.88 -33.86
N PHE A 1123 -21.64 13.75 -33.22
CA PHE A 1123 -20.45 13.57 -32.38
C PHE A 1123 -19.15 13.79 -33.17
N LYS A 1124 -19.05 13.29 -34.42
CA LYS A 1124 -17.88 13.53 -35.29
C LYS A 1124 -17.80 14.95 -35.87
N ALA A 1125 -18.89 15.72 -35.88
CA ALA A 1125 -18.85 17.14 -36.22
C ALA A 1125 -18.25 17.98 -35.08
N ILE A 1126 -18.39 17.54 -33.82
CA ILE A 1126 -17.81 18.15 -32.63
C ILE A 1126 -16.35 17.70 -32.44
N HIS A 1127 -16.14 16.40 -32.22
CA HIS A 1127 -14.84 15.82 -31.83
C HIS A 1127 -13.92 15.46 -33.01
N GLY A 1128 -14.41 15.65 -34.23
CA GLY A 1128 -13.69 15.38 -35.48
C GLY A 1128 -13.84 13.92 -35.98
N PRO A 1129 -13.43 13.67 -37.24
CA PRO A 1129 -13.74 12.41 -37.94
C PRO A 1129 -13.00 11.17 -37.41
N ALA A 1130 -11.99 11.37 -36.56
CA ALA A 1130 -11.18 10.30 -35.95
C ALA A 1130 -11.52 10.07 -34.46
N ALA A 1131 -12.59 10.67 -33.95
CA ALA A 1131 -13.03 10.49 -32.58
C ALA A 1131 -13.51 9.05 -32.31
N THR A 1132 -13.28 8.57 -31.08
CA THR A 1132 -13.79 7.31 -30.54
C THR A 1132 -14.81 7.60 -29.45
N PHE A 1133 -15.77 6.70 -29.25
CA PHE A 1133 -16.79 6.83 -28.21
C PHE A 1133 -16.49 5.82 -27.10
N SER A 1134 -16.16 6.34 -25.91
CA SER A 1134 -15.73 5.53 -24.74
C SER A 1134 -14.72 4.44 -25.10
N PHE A 1135 -13.68 4.85 -25.85
CA PHE A 1135 -12.58 4.05 -26.40
C PHE A 1135 -12.91 3.09 -27.56
N GLU A 1136 -14.17 2.95 -27.98
CA GLU A 1136 -14.54 2.16 -29.17
C GLU A 1136 -14.55 2.96 -30.47
N SER A 1137 -14.25 2.27 -31.58
CA SER A 1137 -14.43 2.78 -32.94
C SER A 1137 -15.85 2.52 -33.44
N PHE A 1138 -16.50 3.56 -33.93
CA PHE A 1138 -17.83 3.52 -34.55
C PHE A 1138 -17.76 4.18 -35.95
N ASP A 1139 -18.71 3.90 -36.85
CA ASP A 1139 -18.65 4.35 -38.24
C ASP A 1139 -19.52 5.60 -38.52
N THR A 1140 -20.26 5.68 -39.63
CA THR A 1140 -21.19 6.78 -39.97
C THR A 1140 -22.66 6.38 -39.79
N THR A 1141 -22.91 5.18 -39.29
CA THR A 1141 -24.20 4.50 -39.17
C THR A 1141 -24.35 3.92 -37.76
N SER A 1142 -23.82 4.64 -36.77
CA SER A 1142 -23.92 4.30 -35.36
C SER A 1142 -24.61 5.41 -34.57
N LEU A 1143 -25.49 5.05 -33.63
CA LEU A 1143 -26.09 5.94 -32.63
C LEU A 1143 -25.38 5.73 -31.29
N LEU A 1144 -25.06 6.82 -30.59
CA LEU A 1144 -24.27 6.83 -29.36
C LEU A 1144 -25.16 7.21 -28.17
N ILE A 1145 -25.17 6.39 -27.12
CA ILE A 1145 -25.94 6.60 -25.90
C ILE A 1145 -24.96 6.70 -24.73
N LYS A 1146 -25.02 7.80 -23.97
CA LYS A 1146 -24.06 8.07 -22.88
C LYS A 1146 -24.73 8.27 -21.53
N TYR A 1147 -24.20 7.68 -20.46
CA TYR A 1147 -24.51 8.13 -19.10
C TYR A 1147 -23.80 9.46 -18.81
N THR A 1148 -24.56 10.55 -18.68
CA THR A 1148 -24.00 11.89 -18.46
C THR A 1148 -24.99 12.86 -17.79
N TYR A 1149 -24.61 14.12 -17.62
CA TYR A 1149 -25.43 15.20 -17.05
C TYR A 1149 -26.52 15.70 -18.03
N TYR A 1150 -27.59 16.29 -17.49
CA TYR A 1150 -28.54 17.04 -18.32
C TYR A 1150 -27.85 18.25 -18.97
N GLY A 1151 -27.81 18.28 -20.30
CA GLY A 1151 -27.13 19.35 -21.04
C GLY A 1151 -25.63 19.21 -21.16
N ASP A 1152 -25.04 18.03 -20.95
CA ASP A 1152 -23.78 17.67 -21.62
C ASP A 1152 -24.13 17.35 -23.09
N THR A 1153 -24.33 18.39 -23.90
CA THR A 1153 -24.84 18.31 -25.28
C THR A 1153 -23.82 17.75 -26.26
N ASP A 1154 -22.60 17.50 -25.80
CA ASP A 1154 -21.46 17.12 -26.64
C ASP A 1154 -20.69 15.88 -26.18
N PHE A 1155 -21.03 15.34 -25.01
CA PHE A 1155 -20.45 14.16 -24.37
C PHE A 1155 -19.01 14.34 -23.84
N ASN A 1156 -18.56 15.57 -23.55
CA ASN A 1156 -17.30 15.80 -22.85
C ASN A 1156 -17.34 15.43 -21.34
N GLY A 1157 -18.53 15.27 -20.75
CA GLY A 1157 -18.72 14.88 -19.35
C GLY A 1157 -18.84 16.04 -18.36
N LEU A 1158 -18.94 17.28 -18.84
CA LEU A 1158 -19.30 18.48 -18.09
C LEU A 1158 -20.53 19.14 -18.74
N VAL A 1159 -21.09 20.13 -18.05
CA VAL A 1159 -22.02 21.11 -18.61
C VAL A 1159 -21.33 22.47 -18.53
N ASP A 1160 -21.06 23.13 -19.66
CA ASP A 1160 -20.42 24.46 -19.66
C ASP A 1160 -21.02 25.46 -20.68
N PHE A 1161 -20.31 26.58 -20.90
CA PHE A 1161 -20.77 27.65 -21.79
C PHE A 1161 -21.01 27.17 -23.23
N ASP A 1162 -20.24 26.22 -23.74
CA ASP A 1162 -20.42 25.69 -25.09
C ASP A 1162 -21.71 24.85 -25.21
N ASP A 1163 -22.22 24.30 -24.10
CA ASP A 1163 -23.54 23.67 -24.03
C ASP A 1163 -24.67 24.70 -23.99
N TYR A 1164 -24.62 25.69 -23.09
CA TYR A 1164 -25.60 26.78 -23.06
C TYR A 1164 -25.70 27.51 -24.41
N SER A 1165 -24.56 27.72 -25.09
CA SER A 1165 -24.47 28.28 -26.44
C SER A 1165 -25.24 27.43 -27.47
N ARG A 1166 -25.31 26.10 -27.29
CA ARG A 1166 -26.09 25.19 -28.15
C ARG A 1166 -27.57 25.18 -27.80
N VAL A 1167 -27.94 25.21 -26.51
CA VAL A 1167 -29.35 25.38 -26.08
C VAL A 1167 -29.91 26.70 -26.63
N ASP A 1168 -29.18 27.81 -26.45
CA ASP A 1168 -29.51 29.11 -27.03
C ASP A 1168 -29.62 29.03 -28.56
N ALA A 1169 -28.70 28.35 -29.25
CA ALA A 1169 -28.76 28.17 -30.69
C ALA A 1169 -29.93 27.29 -31.14
N GLY A 1170 -30.33 26.30 -30.35
CA GLY A 1170 -31.48 25.44 -30.60
C GLY A 1170 -32.79 26.20 -30.46
N PHE A 1171 -33.00 26.83 -29.30
CA PHE A 1171 -34.15 27.68 -28.99
C PHE A 1171 -34.36 28.78 -30.04
N ASN A 1172 -33.32 29.56 -30.35
CA ASN A 1172 -33.42 30.68 -31.31
C ASN A 1172 -33.62 30.24 -32.78
N ASN A 1173 -33.47 28.95 -33.11
CA ASN A 1173 -33.61 28.43 -34.47
C ASN A 1173 -34.69 27.33 -34.58
N ASN A 1174 -35.50 27.11 -33.55
CA ASN A 1174 -36.51 26.04 -33.47
C ASN A 1174 -35.96 24.65 -33.83
N ARG A 1175 -34.80 24.29 -33.28
CA ARG A 1175 -34.20 22.96 -33.47
C ARG A 1175 -34.67 21.97 -32.39
N THR A 1176 -34.32 20.71 -32.59
CA THR A 1176 -34.64 19.56 -31.73
C THR A 1176 -33.38 18.71 -31.55
N ASN A 1177 -33.49 17.63 -30.79
CA ASN A 1177 -32.44 16.67 -30.46
C ASN A 1177 -31.37 17.22 -29.50
N TRP A 1178 -30.82 16.31 -28.68
CA TRP A 1178 -29.84 16.56 -27.62
C TRP A 1178 -28.71 17.53 -27.99
N VAL A 1179 -28.11 17.41 -29.18
CA VAL A 1179 -27.00 18.27 -29.63
C VAL A 1179 -27.36 19.75 -29.77
N ASN A 1180 -28.66 20.07 -29.88
CA ASN A 1180 -29.19 21.43 -29.94
C ASN A 1180 -29.85 21.86 -28.62
N GLY A 1181 -29.73 21.08 -27.54
CA GLY A 1181 -30.24 21.45 -26.21
C GLY A 1181 -31.64 20.93 -25.85
N ASP A 1182 -32.21 20.02 -26.65
CA ASP A 1182 -33.45 19.28 -26.34
C ASP A 1182 -33.06 18.09 -25.43
N VAL A 1183 -32.90 18.40 -24.14
CA VAL A 1183 -32.29 17.56 -23.08
C VAL A 1183 -33.34 16.98 -22.14
N ASP A 1184 -34.54 17.56 -22.10
CA ASP A 1184 -35.76 16.87 -21.69
C ASP A 1184 -36.16 15.83 -22.76
N GLY A 1185 -36.01 16.17 -24.04
CA GLY A 1185 -36.21 15.31 -25.20
C GLY A 1185 -37.64 15.30 -25.76
N ASN A 1186 -38.49 16.25 -25.36
CA ASN A 1186 -39.87 16.35 -25.83
C ASN A 1186 -39.99 16.72 -27.32
N GLY A 1187 -38.90 17.17 -27.96
CA GLY A 1187 -38.88 17.61 -29.35
C GLY A 1187 -39.05 19.12 -29.53
N ILE A 1188 -38.90 19.90 -28.45
CA ILE A 1188 -38.94 21.36 -28.43
C ILE A 1188 -37.95 21.83 -27.35
N VAL A 1189 -36.91 22.58 -27.76
CA VAL A 1189 -36.05 23.28 -26.79
C VAL A 1189 -36.87 24.40 -26.13
N ASP A 1190 -37.16 24.30 -24.83
CA ASP A 1190 -37.85 25.36 -24.08
C ASP A 1190 -37.35 25.56 -22.63
N PHE A 1191 -38.17 26.19 -21.77
CA PHE A 1191 -37.81 26.53 -20.40
C PHE A 1191 -37.54 25.30 -19.50
N ASP A 1192 -38.15 24.15 -19.80
CA ASP A 1192 -37.94 22.94 -19.02
C ASP A 1192 -36.54 22.34 -19.30
N ASP A 1193 -36.00 22.49 -20.52
CA ASP A 1193 -34.59 22.21 -20.84
C ASP A 1193 -33.63 23.13 -20.09
N TYR A 1194 -33.89 24.46 -20.13
CA TYR A 1194 -33.11 25.43 -19.36
C TYR A 1194 -33.11 25.09 -17.85
N SER A 1195 -34.23 24.62 -17.31
CA SER A 1195 -34.34 24.20 -15.91
C SER A 1195 -33.52 22.94 -15.59
N LEU A 1196 -33.33 22.05 -16.57
CA LEU A 1196 -32.55 20.81 -16.42
C LEU A 1196 -31.04 21.06 -16.56
N ILE A 1197 -30.62 21.86 -17.55
CA ILE A 1197 -29.21 22.28 -17.70
C ILE A 1197 -28.78 23.20 -16.55
N ASP A 1198 -29.64 24.09 -16.05
CA ASP A 1198 -29.38 24.87 -14.83
C ASP A 1198 -29.20 23.93 -13.62
N LEU A 1199 -30.08 22.93 -13.44
CA LEU A 1199 -29.97 21.97 -12.35
C LEU A 1199 -28.63 21.21 -12.43
N ALA A 1200 -28.26 20.71 -13.61
CA ALA A 1200 -27.00 20.03 -13.80
C ALA A 1200 -25.78 20.94 -13.59
N PHE A 1201 -25.78 22.12 -14.21
CA PHE A 1201 -24.68 23.08 -14.11
C PHE A 1201 -24.38 23.47 -12.66
N ASN A 1202 -25.41 23.74 -11.86
CA ASN A 1202 -25.28 24.13 -10.46
C ASN A 1202 -24.94 22.97 -9.51
N THR A 1203 -24.94 21.71 -9.96
CA THR A 1203 -24.84 20.53 -9.07
C THR A 1203 -23.92 19.41 -9.54
N GLN A 1204 -23.38 19.50 -10.76
CA GLN A 1204 -22.26 18.68 -11.23
C GLN A 1204 -21.02 18.90 -10.35
N VAL A 1205 -20.21 17.86 -10.17
CA VAL A 1205 -19.04 17.93 -9.28
C VAL A 1205 -17.84 18.53 -10.03
N GLY A 1206 -17.70 19.86 -9.96
CA GLY A 1206 -16.46 20.54 -10.36
C GLY A 1206 -16.58 21.89 -11.07
N VAL A 1207 -17.76 22.51 -11.13
CA VAL A 1207 -17.96 23.78 -11.87
C VAL A 1207 -18.25 24.96 -10.93
N LEU A 1208 -17.19 25.40 -10.24
CA LEU A 1208 -16.85 26.81 -9.97
C LEU A 1208 -15.38 26.95 -9.56
#